data_AF-A0A443HL95-F1
#
_entry.id   AF-A0A443HL95-F1
#
_cell.length_a   1.000
_cell.length_b   1.000
_cell.length_c   1.000
_cell.angle_alpha   90.00
_cell.angle_beta   90.00
_cell.angle_gamma   90.00
#
_symmetry.space_group_name_H-M   'P 1'
#
loop_
_entity.id
_entity.type
_entity.pdbx_description
1 polymer ?
#
loop_
_entity_poly.entity_id
_entity_poly.type
_entity_poly.pdbx_seq_one_letter_code
_entity_poly.pdbx_strand_id
1 'polypeptide(L)'
;MPPRRSRNPSRDYEDPPVRYPLYNLGLLPDPPDNWLLWNEDKRAFCGGRRVSRAKAKELADFHFWGINPGIEGRDSTERLMVALRKLMYYQSAHHRPPEYSEFLNTQRDAGPRLLDPNLVPQPLPISRFFSLLPQDAQAGALSQIDIARLTERQRLYPSTRSGTATRGSELNRSPLGSPEITMADAGPISGRNSISGSLTSSQINTQRPISQDSMGQGELSQQASNPLQSSSPYTTGQLRSSGISNNTDIVTEEIQRAIMRITYRDLERHASALPRGLHPQSIATNEEHLLQVQQRISPMAGAVRLSSIEGSSFRIDPNGINYAYRGRGPVWRNNSCAVDCVIVAGRLLDAGCTNKDRASPEWERSLTILERAYIQAINIDWDILSREQSMDTRDRFWEILAGNIPGMEVGIPSPPTSIWEESTKSFEQFKFSYTEEISYCSCRRMGNSRRTYAHRSVSPAFIPADQNGVSMETLVQRSFRSHRGICRYCRKGIAIRSRTFHQLPLRMVVELHKDARPRNHTANITIEYKDRDGQDQKATYRWLGGIYRTTSGRYINELGEEVDSYHFRVYWTDVERGEVDTHEIRMYDGMENLGLIAGNIAPSHRDERVPEKWWKDQSIPLLFYERVLNPESEVLSAAKDTIMNMIDVKENNGLIMQQLCQWRPSNMPANPIPP
;
A
#
# COMPACT_ATOMS: atom_id res chain seq x y z
N MET A 1 48.30 17.04 -27.47
CA MET A 1 47.98 18.29 -26.75
C MET A 1 46.62 18.16 -26.11
N PRO A 2 46.46 18.30 -24.78
CA PRO A 2 45.13 18.38 -24.17
C PRO A 2 44.52 19.78 -24.43
N PRO A 3 43.19 19.92 -24.59
CA PRO A 3 42.58 21.20 -24.88
C PRO A 3 42.57 22.09 -23.63
N ARG A 4 42.91 23.36 -23.84
CA ARG A 4 42.90 24.44 -22.83
C ARG A 4 41.51 24.59 -22.20
N ARG A 5 41.44 24.51 -20.87
CA ARG A 5 40.27 24.94 -20.08
C ARG A 5 40.08 26.44 -20.22
N SER A 6 39.03 26.85 -20.94
CA SER A 6 38.45 28.19 -20.82
C SER A 6 37.60 28.23 -19.55
N ARG A 7 38.11 28.86 -18.49
CA ARG A 7 37.28 29.30 -17.36
C ARG A 7 36.58 30.59 -17.82
N ASN A 8 35.33 30.49 -18.23
CA ASN A 8 34.47 31.63 -18.52
C ASN A 8 33.80 32.08 -17.21
N PRO A 9 34.04 33.29 -16.69
CA PRO A 9 33.66 33.69 -15.33
C PRO A 9 32.19 34.12 -15.15
N SER A 10 31.26 33.71 -16.04
CA SER A 10 29.86 34.17 -16.03
C SER A 10 28.80 33.06 -16.00
N ARG A 11 29.16 31.83 -15.61
CA ARG A 11 28.19 30.71 -15.55
C ARG A 11 27.71 30.52 -14.11
N ASP A 12 26.40 30.60 -13.90
CA ASP A 12 25.76 30.39 -12.60
C ASP A 12 25.62 28.90 -12.21
N TYR A 13 26.19 27.99 -13.01
CA TYR A 13 26.05 26.54 -12.85
C TYR A 13 27.40 25.81 -12.91
N GLU A 14 27.52 24.74 -12.12
CA GLU A 14 28.73 23.90 -12.08
C GLU A 14 28.80 22.94 -13.28
N ASP A 15 30.01 22.71 -13.79
CA ASP A 15 30.28 21.92 -14.99
C ASP A 15 31.22 20.74 -14.67
N PRO A 16 30.69 19.61 -14.17
CA PRO A 16 31.52 18.45 -13.86
C PRO A 16 32.14 17.87 -15.14
N PRO A 17 33.34 17.28 -15.07
CA PRO A 17 33.97 16.69 -16.24
C PRO A 17 33.15 15.51 -16.76
N VAL A 18 32.87 15.52 -18.07
CA VAL A 18 32.23 14.38 -18.74
C VAL A 18 33.26 13.26 -18.87
N ARG A 19 33.00 12.12 -18.22
CA ARG A 19 33.92 10.96 -18.16
C ARG A 19 33.54 9.81 -19.08
N TYR A 20 32.39 9.91 -19.73
CA TYR A 20 31.80 8.85 -20.56
C TYR A 20 31.55 9.36 -21.99
N PRO A 21 31.37 8.47 -22.97
CA PRO A 21 31.02 8.86 -24.33
C PRO A 21 29.76 9.73 -24.37
N LEU A 22 29.78 10.78 -25.20
CA LEU A 22 28.64 11.68 -25.36
C LEU A 22 27.47 10.94 -26.01
N TYR A 23 26.28 11.11 -25.47
CA TYR A 23 25.06 10.61 -26.08
C TYR A 23 24.76 11.35 -27.39
N ASN A 24 24.77 10.67 -28.54
CA ASN A 24 24.61 11.34 -29.82
C ASN A 24 23.14 11.58 -30.18
N LEU A 25 22.63 12.76 -29.84
CA LEU A 25 21.27 13.19 -30.17
C LEU A 25 21.03 13.32 -31.68
N GLY A 26 22.10 13.54 -32.45
CA GLY A 26 22.03 13.64 -33.91
C GLY A 26 21.57 12.35 -34.60
N LEU A 27 21.74 11.19 -33.95
CA LEU A 27 21.30 9.89 -34.50
C LEU A 27 19.79 9.66 -34.38
N LEU A 28 19.11 10.44 -33.52
CA LEU A 28 17.66 10.31 -33.35
C LEU A 28 16.91 11.07 -34.45
N PRO A 29 15.71 10.62 -34.86
CA PRO A 29 14.84 11.39 -35.76
C PRO A 29 14.54 12.80 -35.23
N ASP A 30 14.15 13.72 -36.12
CA ASP A 30 13.67 15.03 -35.66
C ASP A 30 12.23 14.91 -35.09
N PRO A 31 11.86 15.74 -34.09
CA PRO A 31 10.49 15.75 -33.57
C PRO A 31 9.50 16.11 -34.68
N PRO A 32 8.32 15.47 -34.72
CA PRO A 32 7.26 15.81 -35.67
C PRO A 32 6.97 17.32 -35.69
N ASP A 33 6.67 17.86 -36.88
CA ASP A 33 6.39 19.30 -37.03
C ASP A 33 5.11 19.74 -36.30
N ASN A 34 4.17 18.82 -36.08
CA ASN A 34 2.94 19.04 -35.30
C ASN A 34 3.12 18.88 -33.79
N TRP A 35 4.32 18.51 -33.30
CA TRP A 35 4.57 18.41 -31.88
C TRP A 35 4.68 19.81 -31.26
N LEU A 36 3.84 20.09 -30.26
CA LEU A 36 3.82 21.37 -29.56
C LEU A 36 4.66 21.30 -28.28
N LEU A 37 5.58 22.23 -28.10
CA LEU A 37 6.33 22.42 -26.86
C LEU A 37 5.78 23.66 -26.16
N TRP A 38 5.17 23.50 -24.98
CA TRP A 38 4.46 24.58 -24.24
C TRP A 38 3.37 25.27 -25.08
N ASN A 39 2.59 24.47 -25.83
CA ASN A 39 1.57 24.93 -26.78
C ASN A 39 2.12 25.75 -27.96
N GLU A 40 3.42 25.65 -28.25
CA GLU A 40 4.07 26.37 -29.34
C GLU A 40 4.58 25.40 -30.41
N ASP A 41 4.40 25.78 -31.67
CA ASP A 41 4.96 25.07 -32.80
C ASP A 41 6.47 25.36 -32.97
N LYS A 42 7.10 24.63 -33.89
CA LYS A 42 8.53 24.77 -34.21
C LYS A 42 8.92 26.20 -34.61
N ARG A 43 8.06 26.92 -35.33
CA ARG A 43 8.37 28.28 -35.81
C ARG A 43 8.29 29.29 -34.67
N ALA A 44 7.28 29.18 -33.81
CA ALA A 44 7.10 30.01 -32.63
C ALA A 44 8.24 29.84 -31.61
N PHE A 45 8.72 28.59 -31.44
CA PHE A 45 9.80 28.27 -30.51
C PHE A 45 11.19 28.63 -31.06
N CYS A 46 11.51 28.22 -32.30
CA CYS A 46 12.86 28.36 -32.87
C CYS A 46 13.08 29.69 -33.61
N GLY A 47 12.03 30.32 -34.13
CA GLY A 47 12.11 31.52 -34.99
C GLY A 47 11.94 32.85 -34.25
N GLY A 48 11.46 32.83 -33.00
CA GLY A 48 11.30 34.05 -32.20
C GLY A 48 12.63 34.57 -31.66
N ARG A 49 12.83 35.90 -31.59
CA ARG A 49 13.94 36.54 -30.85
C ARG A 49 13.78 36.41 -29.32
N ARG A 50 13.38 35.23 -28.83
CA ARG A 50 13.07 34.96 -27.40
C ARG A 50 14.31 35.03 -26.51
N VAL A 51 15.43 34.53 -27.02
CA VAL A 51 16.71 34.52 -26.33
C VAL A 51 17.78 35.14 -27.21
N SER A 52 18.67 35.89 -26.59
CA SER A 52 19.88 36.37 -27.25
C SER A 52 20.75 35.17 -27.68
N ARG A 53 21.61 35.35 -28.67
CA ARG A 53 22.58 34.33 -29.09
C ARG A 53 23.43 33.85 -27.91
N ALA A 54 23.81 34.76 -27.01
CA ALA A 54 24.57 34.44 -25.80
C ALA A 54 23.79 33.50 -24.88
N LYS A 55 22.50 33.79 -24.62
CA LYS A 55 21.65 32.96 -23.77
C LYS A 55 21.33 31.61 -24.42
N ALA A 56 21.10 31.56 -25.73
CA ALA A 56 20.91 30.29 -26.44
C ALA A 56 22.15 29.39 -26.35
N LYS A 57 23.36 29.98 -26.43
CA LYS A 57 24.61 29.25 -26.24
C LYS A 57 24.78 28.76 -24.81
N GLU A 58 24.45 29.59 -23.82
CA GLU A 58 24.48 29.21 -22.41
C GLU A 58 23.53 28.04 -22.12
N LEU A 59 22.30 28.08 -22.64
CA LEU A 59 21.32 27.01 -22.49
C LEU A 59 21.78 25.72 -23.19
N ALA A 60 22.38 25.83 -24.38
CA ALA A 60 22.96 24.69 -25.07
C ALA A 60 24.13 24.08 -24.27
N ASP A 61 25.07 24.90 -23.81
CA ASP A 61 26.20 24.47 -22.98
C ASP A 61 25.71 23.76 -21.71
N PHE A 62 24.63 24.27 -21.09
CA PHE A 62 24.02 23.68 -19.91
C PHE A 62 23.31 22.35 -20.22
N HIS A 63 22.31 22.36 -21.09
CA HIS A 63 21.42 21.23 -21.34
C HIS A 63 22.09 20.06 -22.08
N PHE A 64 23.10 20.33 -22.90
CA PHE A 64 23.84 19.29 -23.63
C PHE A 64 25.03 18.71 -22.86
N TRP A 65 25.08 18.87 -21.54
CA TRP A 65 26.10 18.20 -20.75
C TRP A 65 26.01 16.68 -20.92
N GLY A 66 27.10 16.03 -21.36
CA GLY A 66 27.11 14.59 -21.65
C GLY A 66 26.35 14.19 -22.93
N ILE A 67 25.87 15.15 -23.74
CA ILE A 67 25.09 14.92 -24.96
C ILE A 67 25.78 15.65 -26.13
N ASN A 68 25.95 14.96 -27.26
CA ASN A 68 26.31 15.59 -28.52
C ASN A 68 25.03 16.01 -29.25
N PRO A 69 24.79 17.31 -29.47
CA PRO A 69 23.57 17.81 -30.11
C PRO A 69 23.47 17.48 -31.61
N GLY A 70 24.55 17.02 -32.25
CA GLY A 70 24.55 16.69 -33.69
C GLY A 70 24.48 17.91 -34.61
N ILE A 71 24.94 19.08 -34.14
CA ILE A 71 24.97 20.31 -34.94
C ILE A 71 26.27 20.35 -35.74
N GLU A 72 26.17 20.28 -37.07
CA GLU A 72 27.32 20.45 -37.97
C GLU A 72 27.46 21.90 -38.47
N GLY A 73 28.68 22.45 -38.41
CA GLY A 73 29.00 23.80 -38.90
C GLY A 73 28.88 24.91 -37.83
N ARG A 74 28.62 26.16 -38.26
CA ARG A 74 28.53 27.31 -37.33
C ARG A 74 27.23 27.27 -36.53
N ASP A 75 27.33 27.43 -35.21
CA ASP A 75 26.19 27.55 -34.30
C ASP A 75 25.41 28.85 -34.57
N SER A 76 24.24 28.77 -35.20
CA SER A 76 23.26 29.86 -35.23
C SER A 76 22.31 29.73 -34.04
N THR A 77 21.71 30.86 -33.60
CA THR A 77 20.69 30.83 -32.52
C THR A 77 19.57 29.86 -32.86
N GLU A 78 19.10 29.87 -34.10
CA GLU A 78 18.04 28.98 -34.59
C GLU A 78 18.45 27.51 -34.51
N ARG A 79 19.67 27.14 -34.93
CA ARG A 79 20.15 25.75 -34.84
C ARG A 79 20.26 25.26 -33.40
N LEU A 80 20.72 26.11 -32.49
CA LEU A 80 20.77 25.78 -31.06
C LEU A 80 19.36 25.55 -30.49
N MET A 81 18.40 26.41 -30.86
CA MET A 81 17.01 26.26 -30.41
C MET A 81 16.33 25.03 -31.00
N VAL A 82 16.61 24.68 -32.26
CA VAL A 82 16.14 23.42 -32.89
C VAL A 82 16.69 22.21 -32.15
N ALA A 83 17.99 22.19 -31.82
CA ALA A 83 18.59 21.11 -31.06
C ALA A 83 18.01 21.03 -29.63
N LEU A 84 17.79 22.16 -28.97
CA LEU A 84 17.18 22.21 -27.63
C LEU A 84 15.72 21.70 -27.67
N ARG A 85 14.95 22.04 -28.70
CA ARG A 85 13.60 21.47 -28.92
C ARG A 85 13.66 19.96 -29.10
N LYS A 86 14.61 19.47 -29.89
CA LYS A 86 14.84 18.03 -30.10
C LYS A 86 15.20 17.32 -28.79
N LEU A 87 16.05 17.94 -27.97
CA LEU A 87 16.37 17.43 -26.65
C LEU A 87 15.12 17.31 -25.78
N MET A 88 14.29 18.36 -25.70
CA MET A 88 13.05 18.35 -24.90
C MET A 88 12.06 17.28 -25.39
N TYR A 89 11.98 17.01 -26.70
CA TYR A 89 11.14 15.95 -27.26
C TYR A 89 11.51 14.58 -26.71
N TYR A 90 12.83 14.32 -26.65
CA TYR A 90 13.40 13.05 -26.19
C TYR A 90 13.64 12.97 -24.69
N GLN A 91 13.41 14.06 -23.94
CA GLN A 91 13.36 14.00 -22.48
C GLN A 91 12.13 13.26 -21.99
N SER A 92 12.32 12.49 -20.92
CA SER A 92 11.21 11.87 -20.20
C SER A 92 10.23 12.95 -19.71
N ALA A 93 8.92 12.68 -19.79
CA ALA A 93 7.88 13.68 -19.53
C ALA A 93 7.99 14.35 -18.14
N HIS A 94 8.42 13.60 -17.12
CA HIS A 94 8.61 14.09 -15.75
C HIS A 94 9.91 14.89 -15.54
N HIS A 95 10.85 14.84 -16.49
CA HIS A 95 12.09 15.63 -16.48
C HIS A 95 12.01 16.87 -17.36
N ARG A 96 11.10 16.89 -18.34
CA ARG A 96 10.85 18.06 -19.18
C ARG A 96 10.35 19.23 -18.32
N PRO A 97 10.91 20.44 -18.49
CA PRO A 97 10.40 21.61 -17.78
C PRO A 97 8.91 21.85 -18.15
N PRO A 98 8.02 22.06 -17.16
CA PRO A 98 6.59 22.27 -17.39
C PRO A 98 6.30 23.58 -18.12
N GLU A 99 7.18 24.58 -17.97
CA GLU A 99 7.04 25.91 -18.58
C GLU A 99 8.39 26.46 -19.09
N TYR A 100 8.31 27.48 -19.95
CA TYR A 100 9.49 28.14 -20.55
C TYR A 100 10.43 28.76 -19.51
N SER A 101 9.89 29.32 -18.43
CA SER A 101 10.66 29.93 -17.33
C SER A 101 11.56 28.90 -16.64
N GLU A 102 11.07 27.68 -16.43
CA GLU A 102 11.84 26.59 -15.83
C GLU A 102 12.92 26.05 -16.77
N PHE A 103 12.71 26.12 -18.09
CA PHE A 103 13.74 25.76 -19.06
C PHE A 103 14.94 26.72 -19.05
N LEU A 104 14.70 27.99 -18.71
CA LEU A 104 15.76 29.00 -18.54
C LEU A 104 16.56 28.83 -17.23
N ASN A 105 16.08 28.00 -16.31
CA ASN A 105 16.70 27.79 -15.01
C ASN A 105 17.87 26.80 -15.08
N THR A 106 19.09 27.33 -15.05
CA THR A 106 20.34 26.55 -15.06
C THR A 106 20.71 25.96 -13.69
N GLN A 107 19.87 26.09 -12.66
CA GLN A 107 20.02 25.40 -11.37
C GLN A 107 19.37 24.01 -11.36
N ARG A 108 18.78 23.57 -12.48
CA ARG A 108 18.21 22.23 -12.62
C ARG A 108 19.28 21.20 -12.93
N ASP A 109 18.90 19.93 -12.96
CA ASP A 109 19.79 18.90 -13.52
C ASP A 109 19.79 18.97 -15.06
N ALA A 110 20.83 18.45 -15.70
CA ALA A 110 20.91 18.29 -17.15
C ALA A 110 21.77 17.08 -17.54
N GLY A 111 21.45 16.44 -18.66
CA GLY A 111 22.28 15.39 -19.26
C GLY A 111 21.52 14.10 -19.62
N PRO A 112 22.24 13.04 -20.04
CA PRO A 112 21.64 11.83 -20.62
C PRO A 112 20.60 11.15 -19.75
N ARG A 113 20.76 11.16 -18.43
CA ARG A 113 19.80 10.59 -17.46
C ARG A 113 18.39 11.15 -17.59
N LEU A 114 18.24 12.38 -18.09
CA LEU A 114 16.93 13.02 -18.25
C LEU A 114 16.20 12.61 -19.53
N LEU A 115 16.88 11.92 -20.45
CA LEU A 115 16.30 11.39 -21.67
C LEU A 115 15.37 10.21 -21.39
N ASP A 116 14.52 9.86 -22.36
CA ASP A 116 13.69 8.66 -22.34
C ASP A 116 14.61 7.42 -22.29
N PRO A 117 14.53 6.59 -21.24
CA PRO A 117 15.44 5.45 -21.08
C PRO A 117 15.23 4.34 -22.11
N ASN A 118 14.17 4.42 -22.93
CA ASN A 118 13.87 3.46 -23.99
C ASN A 118 14.49 3.85 -25.35
N LEU A 119 15.24 4.95 -25.43
CA LEU A 119 15.89 5.33 -26.68
C LEU A 119 16.95 4.31 -27.08
N VAL A 120 17.16 4.19 -28.39
CA VAL A 120 18.23 3.37 -28.97
C VAL A 120 19.16 4.31 -29.75
N PRO A 121 20.46 4.40 -29.38
CA PRO A 121 21.11 3.74 -28.24
C PRO A 121 20.59 4.24 -26.89
N GLN A 122 20.77 3.43 -25.84
CA GLN A 122 20.27 3.75 -24.50
C GLN A 122 21.11 4.86 -23.84
N PRO A 123 20.48 5.90 -23.26
CA PRO A 123 21.20 6.93 -22.55
C PRO A 123 21.80 6.40 -21.24
N LEU A 124 23.05 6.79 -20.95
CA LEU A 124 23.70 6.44 -19.69
C LEU A 124 23.02 7.17 -18.52
N PRO A 125 22.95 6.55 -17.31
CA PRO A 125 22.30 7.13 -16.14
C PRO A 125 23.14 8.23 -15.46
N ILE A 126 23.77 9.10 -16.25
CA ILE A 126 24.61 10.20 -15.80
C ILE A 126 23.96 11.56 -16.09
N SER A 127 24.21 12.53 -15.22
CA SER A 127 23.77 13.92 -15.37
C SER A 127 24.75 14.87 -14.68
N ARG A 128 24.52 16.18 -14.81
CA ARG A 128 25.30 17.20 -14.10
C ARG A 128 25.28 16.97 -12.59
N PHE A 129 24.16 16.52 -12.03
CA PHE A 129 24.07 16.24 -10.60
C PHE A 129 24.63 14.86 -10.23
N PHE A 130 24.55 13.90 -11.15
CA PHE A 130 25.05 12.54 -10.96
C PHE A 130 26.06 12.20 -12.06
N SER A 131 27.27 12.76 -11.98
CA SER A 131 28.25 12.70 -13.07
C SER A 131 28.98 11.35 -13.21
N LEU A 132 28.67 10.38 -12.35
CA LEU A 132 29.29 9.05 -12.31
C LEU A 132 28.23 7.97 -12.46
N LEU A 133 28.60 6.84 -13.07
CA LEU A 133 27.76 5.64 -13.06
C LEU A 133 27.62 5.11 -11.64
N PRO A 134 26.49 4.48 -11.28
CA PRO A 134 26.26 3.93 -9.94
C PRO A 134 27.36 2.96 -9.47
N GLN A 135 27.95 2.21 -10.40
CA GLN A 135 29.02 1.24 -10.13
C GLN A 135 30.34 1.95 -9.81
N ASP A 136 30.66 3.02 -10.53
CA ASP A 136 31.87 3.84 -10.32
C ASP A 136 31.76 4.72 -9.06
N ALA A 137 30.55 5.00 -8.60
CA ALA A 137 30.29 5.74 -7.37
C ALA A 137 30.54 4.90 -6.10
N GLN A 138 30.39 3.57 -6.17
CA GLN A 138 30.58 2.65 -5.03
C GLN A 138 32.03 2.15 -4.86
N ALA A 139 32.85 2.19 -5.92
CA ALA A 139 34.21 1.66 -5.92
C ALA A 139 35.29 2.55 -5.25
N GLY A 140 34.89 3.62 -4.55
CA GLY A 140 35.80 4.44 -3.74
C GLY A 140 36.55 5.52 -4.53
N ALA A 141 35.88 6.63 -4.84
CA ALA A 141 36.51 7.93 -5.11
C ALA A 141 35.51 9.10 -5.07
N LEU A 142 34.50 9.08 -4.19
CA LEU A 142 33.72 10.30 -3.92
C LEU A 142 34.44 11.10 -2.84
N SER A 143 34.94 12.29 -3.18
CA SER A 143 35.50 13.19 -2.18
C SER A 143 34.38 13.61 -1.22
N GLN A 144 34.71 13.92 0.04
CA GLN A 144 33.74 14.43 1.04
C GLN A 144 32.91 15.63 0.53
N ILE A 145 33.46 16.37 -0.44
CA ILE A 145 32.81 17.49 -1.13
C ILE A 145 31.67 17.01 -2.05
N ASP A 146 31.80 15.85 -2.70
CA ASP A 146 30.80 15.32 -3.63
C ASP A 146 29.57 14.74 -2.89
N ILE A 147 29.78 14.17 -1.69
CA ILE A 147 28.70 13.68 -0.83
C ILE A 147 27.91 14.84 -0.21
N ALA A 148 28.60 15.89 0.26
CA ALA A 148 27.95 17.09 0.79
C ALA A 148 27.13 17.82 -0.30
N ARG A 149 27.64 17.88 -1.54
CA ARG A 149 26.95 18.47 -2.71
C ARG A 149 25.67 17.75 -3.12
N LEU A 150 25.68 16.41 -3.11
CA LEU A 150 24.50 15.59 -3.42
C LEU A 150 23.37 15.79 -2.39
N THR A 151 23.75 15.97 -1.12
CA THR A 151 22.79 16.07 0.00
C THR A 151 22.15 17.46 0.12
N GLU A 152 22.89 18.54 -0.17
CA GLU A 152 22.40 19.93 -0.08
C GLU A 152 21.42 20.29 -1.22
N ARG A 153 21.70 19.85 -2.46
CA ARG A 153 20.88 20.21 -3.63
C ARG A 153 19.61 19.38 -3.79
N GLN A 154 19.60 18.12 -3.32
CA GLN A 154 18.36 17.32 -3.21
C GLN A 154 17.34 17.94 -2.23
N ARG A 155 17.80 18.71 -1.23
CA ARG A 155 16.92 19.45 -0.31
C ARG A 155 16.32 20.71 -0.93
N LEU A 156 17.05 21.41 -1.81
CA LEU A 156 16.63 22.70 -2.36
C LEU A 156 15.63 22.57 -3.52
N TYR A 157 15.66 21.46 -4.26
CA TYR A 157 14.73 21.21 -5.37
C TYR A 157 14.28 19.73 -5.40
N PRO A 158 13.39 19.31 -4.48
CA PRO A 158 12.72 18.03 -4.63
C PRO A 158 11.93 18.04 -5.95
N SER A 159 12.22 17.09 -6.83
CA SER A 159 11.50 16.91 -8.08
C SER A 159 10.10 16.39 -7.82
N THR A 160 9.18 17.26 -7.36
CA THR A 160 7.71 17.15 -7.47
C THR A 160 7.02 18.29 -6.70
N ARG A 161 6.61 19.33 -7.43
CA ARG A 161 5.43 20.15 -7.06
C ARG A 161 4.27 19.61 -7.90
N SER A 162 3.20 19.12 -7.25
CA SER A 162 1.93 18.82 -7.90
C SER A 162 1.36 20.10 -8.50
N GLY A 163 1.62 20.33 -9.79
CA GLY A 163 0.80 21.18 -10.63
C GLY A 163 -0.23 20.29 -11.32
N THR A 164 -1.51 20.64 -11.21
CA THR A 164 -2.60 20.04 -11.99
C THR A 164 -2.31 20.22 -13.47
N ALA A 165 -1.76 19.18 -14.11
CA ALA A 165 -1.59 19.15 -15.56
C ALA A 165 -2.98 19.11 -16.21
N THR A 166 -3.35 20.22 -16.85
CA THR A 166 -4.47 20.28 -17.78
C THR A 166 -4.33 19.16 -18.82
N ARG A 167 -5.35 18.33 -18.89
CA ARG A 167 -5.54 17.24 -19.83
C ARG A 167 -5.50 17.80 -21.27
N GLY A 168 -4.35 17.66 -21.94
CA GLY A 168 -4.16 18.15 -23.29
C GLY A 168 -3.06 17.38 -24.03
N SER A 169 -3.48 16.51 -24.96
CA SER A 169 -2.69 15.98 -26.08
C SER A 169 -1.62 14.90 -25.81
N GLU A 170 -2.03 13.72 -25.33
CA GLU A 170 -1.21 12.48 -25.39
C GLU A 170 -1.52 11.56 -26.60
N LEU A 171 -2.36 12.00 -27.56
CA LEU A 171 -2.85 11.11 -28.63
C LEU A 171 -1.93 10.90 -29.85
N ASN A 172 -0.70 11.42 -29.88
CA ASN A 172 0.13 11.40 -31.11
C ASN A 172 1.59 10.93 -30.91
N ARG A 173 1.82 9.82 -30.22
CA ARG A 173 3.10 9.09 -30.33
C ARG A 173 2.83 7.72 -30.97
N SER A 174 3.03 7.62 -32.28
CA SER A 174 3.02 6.32 -32.95
C SER A 174 4.21 5.47 -32.49
N PRO A 175 4.08 4.13 -32.42
CA PRO A 175 5.18 3.25 -32.04
C PRO A 175 6.34 3.41 -33.03
N LEU A 176 7.56 3.63 -32.51
CA LEU A 176 8.79 3.64 -33.30
C LEU A 176 9.03 2.23 -33.85
N GLY A 177 8.93 2.08 -35.17
CA GLY A 177 9.13 0.81 -35.87
C GLY A 177 10.60 0.35 -35.86
N SER A 178 10.82 -0.92 -35.56
CA SER A 178 12.08 -1.63 -35.77
C SER A 178 12.25 -1.98 -37.26
N PRO A 179 13.47 -2.03 -37.80
CA PRO A 179 13.69 -2.38 -39.21
C PRO A 179 13.47 -3.88 -39.46
N GLU A 180 12.76 -4.18 -40.55
CA GLU A 180 12.58 -5.53 -41.12
C GLU A 180 13.92 -6.14 -41.55
N ILE A 181 14.18 -7.37 -41.12
CA ILE A 181 15.12 -8.29 -41.76
C ILE A 181 14.35 -9.55 -42.15
N THR A 182 14.20 -9.74 -43.46
CA THR A 182 13.63 -10.93 -44.11
C THR A 182 14.67 -12.03 -44.35
N MET A 183 14.15 -13.25 -44.58
CA MET A 183 14.76 -14.48 -45.15
C MET A 183 14.94 -15.60 -44.12
N ALA A 184 14.68 -16.89 -44.36
CA ALA A 184 13.91 -17.67 -45.33
C ALA A 184 14.00 -19.16 -44.87
N ASP A 185 12.99 -19.95 -45.21
CA ASP A 185 12.97 -21.42 -45.41
C ASP A 185 13.59 -22.41 -44.41
N ALA A 186 12.72 -23.28 -43.84
CA ALA A 186 12.79 -24.73 -44.04
C ALA A 186 11.46 -25.41 -43.67
N GLY A 187 10.96 -26.23 -44.60
CA GLY A 187 9.67 -26.91 -44.56
C GLY A 187 9.60 -28.20 -43.71
N PRO A 188 8.53 -29.01 -43.90
CA PRO A 188 7.84 -29.72 -42.81
C PRO A 188 8.10 -31.24 -42.77
N ILE A 189 7.81 -31.87 -41.63
CA ILE A 189 7.64 -33.33 -41.53
C ILE A 189 6.35 -33.66 -40.78
N SER A 190 5.49 -34.41 -41.47
CA SER A 190 4.27 -35.05 -40.98
C SER A 190 4.56 -36.27 -40.11
N GLY A 191 3.65 -36.61 -39.19
CA GLY A 191 3.68 -37.90 -38.50
C GLY A 191 2.50 -38.14 -37.58
N ARG A 192 1.51 -38.89 -38.08
CA ARG A 192 0.34 -39.46 -37.37
C ARG A 192 0.76 -40.36 -36.19
N ASN A 193 -0.06 -40.43 -35.14
CA ASN A 193 -0.77 -41.66 -34.78
C ASN A 193 -1.85 -41.43 -33.71
N SER A 194 -3.03 -41.96 -34.01
CA SER A 194 -4.20 -42.09 -33.18
C SER A 194 -4.12 -43.38 -32.36
N ILE A 195 -4.59 -43.38 -31.10
CA ILE A 195 -5.16 -44.58 -30.47
C ILE A 195 -6.44 -44.19 -29.71
N SER A 196 -7.48 -44.99 -30.01
CA SER A 196 -8.86 -44.94 -29.55
C SER A 196 -9.03 -45.65 -28.20
N GLY A 197 -10.05 -45.27 -27.44
CA GLY A 197 -10.48 -45.94 -26.21
C GLY A 197 -11.87 -45.47 -25.76
N SER A 198 -12.91 -46.02 -26.40
CA SER A 198 -14.32 -45.87 -26.04
C SER A 198 -14.70 -46.89 -24.95
N LEU A 199 -15.43 -46.45 -23.91
CA LEU A 199 -16.33 -47.31 -23.13
C LEU A 199 -17.61 -46.54 -22.74
N THR A 200 -18.67 -47.32 -22.60
CA THR A 200 -20.09 -47.04 -22.85
C THR A 200 -20.94 -46.78 -21.61
N SER A 201 -22.02 -46.01 -21.83
CA SER A 201 -23.34 -45.90 -21.16
C SER A 201 -23.71 -46.72 -19.92
N SER A 202 -24.46 -46.08 -19.00
CA SER A 202 -25.83 -46.52 -18.64
C SER A 202 -26.66 -45.39 -18.02
N GLN A 203 -27.82 -45.12 -18.61
CA GLN A 203 -28.93 -44.35 -18.05
C GLN A 203 -29.84 -45.29 -17.22
N ILE A 204 -30.41 -44.80 -16.12
CA ILE A 204 -31.66 -45.33 -15.56
C ILE A 204 -32.58 -44.15 -15.24
N ASN A 205 -33.80 -44.27 -15.72
CA ASN A 205 -34.93 -43.35 -15.61
C ASN A 205 -36.06 -44.13 -14.92
N THR A 206 -36.72 -43.57 -13.89
CA THR A 206 -38.05 -44.04 -13.47
C THR A 206 -38.87 -42.92 -12.83
N GLN A 207 -40.14 -42.84 -13.26
CA GLN A 207 -41.16 -41.85 -12.93
C GLN A 207 -42.08 -42.26 -11.76
N ARG A 208 -42.56 -41.25 -10.99
CA ARG A 208 -43.92 -41.00 -10.36
C ARG A 208 -44.58 -42.09 -9.46
N PRO A 209 -45.70 -41.84 -8.71
CA PRO A 209 -46.65 -40.69 -8.57
C PRO A 209 -46.96 -40.22 -7.10
N ILE A 210 -47.41 -38.98 -6.83
CA ILE A 210 -48.78 -38.41 -6.58
C ILE A 210 -49.70 -39.16 -5.57
N SER A 211 -50.12 -38.45 -4.49
CA SER A 211 -51.46 -38.35 -3.82
C SER A 211 -51.28 -37.43 -2.58
N GLN A 212 -51.80 -36.19 -2.46
CA GLN A 212 -53.17 -35.66 -2.24
C GLN A 212 -53.95 -36.23 -1.02
N ASP A 213 -54.05 -35.42 0.06
CA ASP A 213 -55.29 -34.95 0.75
C ASP A 213 -54.88 -34.08 1.98
N SER A 214 -55.23 -32.78 2.10
CA SER A 214 -56.53 -32.15 2.47
C SER A 214 -56.95 -32.53 3.90
N MET A 215 -57.35 -31.71 4.88
CA MET A 215 -57.62 -30.28 5.18
C MET A 215 -57.36 -30.14 6.72
N GLY A 216 -57.23 -29.00 7.41
CA GLY A 216 -57.84 -27.67 7.33
C GLY A 216 -57.16 -26.78 8.41
N GLN A 217 -56.83 -25.54 8.07
CA GLN A 217 -57.59 -24.30 8.36
C GLN A 217 -57.64 -23.88 9.83
N GLY A 218 -57.05 -22.71 10.08
CA GLY A 218 -57.05 -21.94 11.32
C GLY A 218 -56.12 -20.73 11.18
N GLU A 219 -56.61 -19.71 10.48
CA GLU A 219 -55.95 -18.44 10.13
C GLU A 219 -55.62 -17.55 11.34
N LEU A 220 -54.51 -16.79 11.25
CA LEU A 220 -54.51 -15.31 11.28
C LEU A 220 -53.09 -14.73 11.05
N SER A 221 -52.91 -14.18 9.83
CA SER A 221 -52.21 -12.95 9.39
C SER A 221 -51.02 -12.40 10.22
N GLN A 222 -49.89 -12.02 9.62
CA GLN A 222 -49.75 -10.89 8.68
C GLN A 222 -48.54 -11.00 7.73
N GLN A 223 -48.72 -10.35 6.58
CA GLN A 223 -47.98 -10.43 5.32
C GLN A 223 -46.61 -9.71 5.32
N ALA A 224 -45.61 -10.34 4.69
CA ALA A 224 -44.57 -9.63 3.95
C ALA A 224 -44.23 -10.46 2.69
N SER A 225 -44.63 -9.94 1.53
CA SER A 225 -44.49 -10.57 0.22
C SER A 225 -43.07 -10.41 -0.33
N ASN A 226 -42.42 -11.55 -0.55
CA ASN A 226 -41.37 -11.73 -1.56
C ASN A 226 -41.98 -11.67 -2.98
N PRO A 227 -41.15 -11.36 -3.99
CA PRO A 227 -41.13 -12.24 -5.14
C PRO A 227 -39.71 -12.76 -5.42
N LEU A 228 -39.64 -14.09 -5.62
CA LEU A 228 -38.51 -14.77 -6.23
C LEU A 228 -38.24 -14.21 -7.63
N GLN A 229 -36.97 -13.96 -7.97
CA GLN A 229 -36.50 -14.09 -9.33
C GLN A 229 -35.15 -14.82 -9.41
N SER A 230 -35.22 -15.87 -10.22
CA SER A 230 -34.21 -16.73 -10.85
C SER A 230 -32.73 -16.34 -10.80
N SER A 231 -31.95 -17.36 -10.45
CA SER A 231 -30.52 -17.54 -10.65
C SER A 231 -29.98 -17.24 -12.05
N SER A 232 -28.87 -16.49 -12.11
CA SER A 232 -27.90 -16.48 -13.22
C SER A 232 -26.49 -16.19 -12.69
N PRO A 233 -25.43 -16.71 -13.35
CA PRO A 233 -24.06 -16.73 -12.83
C PRO A 233 -23.43 -15.34 -12.79
N TYR A 234 -22.70 -15.07 -11.71
CA TYR A 234 -21.99 -13.83 -11.43
C TYR A 234 -21.01 -13.49 -12.57
N THR A 235 -21.44 -12.54 -13.41
CA THR A 235 -20.58 -11.91 -14.41
C THR A 235 -19.91 -10.71 -13.75
N THR A 236 -18.59 -10.69 -13.87
CA THR A 236 -17.65 -9.65 -13.47
C THR A 236 -18.19 -8.26 -13.76
N GLY A 237 -18.14 -7.39 -12.75
CA GLY A 237 -18.73 -6.05 -12.77
C GLY A 237 -18.34 -5.25 -14.00
N GLN A 238 -19.32 -5.00 -14.86
CA GLN A 238 -19.30 -3.81 -15.70
C GLN A 238 -19.23 -2.60 -14.77
N LEU A 239 -18.20 -1.77 -14.97
CA LEU A 239 -18.11 -0.41 -14.46
C LEU A 239 -19.49 0.27 -14.60
N ARG A 240 -20.19 0.44 -13.48
CA ARG A 240 -21.18 1.51 -13.39
C ARG A 240 -20.39 2.81 -13.49
N SER A 241 -20.31 3.33 -14.70
CA SER A 241 -20.13 4.75 -14.95
C SER A 241 -21.33 5.46 -14.28
N SER A 242 -21.21 5.73 -12.99
CA SER A 242 -22.08 6.66 -12.31
C SER A 242 -21.76 8.04 -12.87
N GLY A 243 -22.80 8.68 -13.41
CA GLY A 243 -22.73 9.93 -14.15
C GLY A 243 -22.08 11.06 -13.36
N ILE A 244 -21.65 12.06 -14.12
CA ILE A 244 -21.31 13.44 -13.75
C ILE A 244 -21.67 13.73 -12.29
N SER A 245 -20.70 13.55 -11.37
CA SER A 245 -20.83 14.02 -9.99
C SER A 245 -21.06 15.53 -10.05
N ASN A 246 -22.18 16.00 -9.50
CA ASN A 246 -22.44 17.42 -9.42
C ASN A 246 -21.32 18.08 -8.60
N ASN A 247 -20.91 19.31 -8.93
CA ASN A 247 -19.87 20.02 -8.17
C ASN A 247 -20.14 20.07 -6.65
N THR A 248 -21.41 20.01 -6.25
CA THR A 248 -21.86 19.93 -4.84
C THR A 248 -21.45 18.62 -4.16
N ASP A 249 -21.44 17.51 -4.87
CA ASP A 249 -21.12 16.19 -4.32
C ASP A 249 -19.61 16.08 -4.08
N ILE A 250 -18.79 16.61 -5.02
CA ILE A 250 -17.34 16.71 -4.88
C ILE A 250 -16.97 17.57 -3.67
N VAL A 251 -17.61 18.73 -3.51
CA VAL A 251 -17.35 19.62 -2.36
C VAL A 251 -17.75 18.96 -1.05
N THR A 252 -18.93 18.30 -1.01
CA THR A 252 -19.39 17.56 0.17
C THR A 252 -18.38 16.47 0.54
N GLU A 253 -17.92 15.68 -0.43
CA GLU A 253 -16.98 14.60 -0.21
C GLU A 253 -15.62 15.11 0.30
N GLU A 254 -15.07 16.18 -0.29
CA GLU A 254 -13.79 16.73 0.15
C GLU A 254 -13.86 17.35 1.55
N ILE A 255 -14.97 18.00 1.92
CA ILE A 255 -15.21 18.48 3.29
C ILE A 255 -15.30 17.30 4.26
N GLN A 256 -16.07 16.26 3.93
CA GLN A 256 -16.19 15.06 4.76
C GLN A 256 -14.83 14.38 4.95
N ARG A 257 -14.06 14.19 3.87
CA ARG A 257 -12.70 13.64 3.91
C ARG A 257 -11.79 14.48 4.80
N ALA A 258 -11.83 15.80 4.72
CA ALA A 258 -11.03 16.69 5.55
C ALA A 258 -11.37 16.53 7.05
N ILE A 259 -12.66 16.55 7.41
CA ILE A 259 -13.12 16.36 8.80
C ILE A 259 -12.74 14.97 9.32
N MET A 260 -12.87 13.94 8.48
CA MET A 260 -12.51 12.58 8.86
C MET A 260 -10.99 12.41 9.02
N ARG A 261 -10.17 13.05 8.19
CA ARG A 261 -8.70 13.09 8.37
C ARG A 261 -8.30 13.72 9.71
N ILE A 262 -8.99 14.76 10.14
CA ILE A 262 -8.77 15.36 11.48
C ILE A 262 -9.15 14.35 12.57
N THR A 263 -10.32 13.72 12.44
CA THR A 263 -10.84 12.74 13.40
C THR A 263 -9.91 11.54 13.57
N TYR A 264 -9.32 11.06 12.47
CA TYR A 264 -8.42 9.91 12.45
C TYR A 264 -6.93 10.30 12.45
N ARG A 265 -6.61 11.55 12.79
CA ARG A 265 -5.24 12.08 12.76
C ARG A 265 -4.24 11.19 13.50
N ASP A 266 -4.63 10.61 14.63
CA ASP A 266 -3.78 9.70 15.40
C ASP A 266 -3.35 8.46 14.60
N LEU A 267 -4.18 7.98 13.66
CA LEU A 267 -3.89 6.84 12.80
C LEU A 267 -3.29 7.23 11.44
N GLU A 268 -3.15 8.54 11.16
CA GLU A 268 -2.41 9.01 9.99
C GLU A 268 -0.92 8.76 10.16
N ARG A 269 -0.24 8.59 9.04
CA ARG A 269 1.19 8.33 9.01
C ARG A 269 1.98 9.56 9.46
N HIS A 270 2.89 9.36 10.41
CA HIS A 270 3.69 10.44 10.97
C HIS A 270 4.72 10.95 9.96
N ALA A 271 4.99 12.26 9.97
CA ALA A 271 5.89 12.92 9.01
C ALA A 271 7.35 12.42 9.07
N SER A 272 7.80 11.89 10.21
CA SER A 272 9.12 11.26 10.36
C SER A 272 9.19 9.82 9.81
N ALA A 273 8.09 9.23 9.35
CA ALA A 273 8.09 7.92 8.72
C ALA A 273 8.46 8.05 7.24
N LEU A 274 9.21 7.07 6.71
CA LEU A 274 9.66 7.04 5.31
C LEU A 274 8.46 7.10 4.34
N PRO A 275 8.24 8.13 3.51
CA PRO A 275 7.03 8.28 2.68
C PRO A 275 6.65 7.02 1.87
N ARG A 276 5.34 6.83 1.64
CA ARG A 276 4.83 5.74 0.79
C ARG A 276 4.35 6.30 -0.55
N GLY A 277 4.91 5.74 -1.63
CA GLY A 277 4.31 5.75 -2.97
C GLY A 277 4.81 6.81 -3.96
N LEU A 278 5.10 6.33 -5.17
CA LEU A 278 4.58 6.86 -6.44
C LEU A 278 3.56 5.84 -7.00
N HIS A 279 2.61 6.28 -7.82
CA HIS A 279 1.56 5.42 -8.38
C HIS A 279 2.00 4.71 -9.68
N PRO A 280 1.66 3.42 -9.87
CA PRO A 280 1.92 2.66 -11.10
C PRO A 280 1.06 3.04 -12.33
N GLN A 281 1.48 2.67 -13.55
CA GLN A 281 0.83 3.02 -14.85
C GLN A 281 0.69 1.88 -15.90
N SER A 282 1.05 0.63 -15.63
CA SER A 282 1.11 -0.50 -16.57
C SER A 282 0.38 -1.75 -16.03
N ILE A 283 0.41 -2.88 -16.74
CA ILE A 283 -0.25 -4.13 -16.33
C ILE A 283 0.77 -5.27 -16.35
N ALA A 284 0.87 -6.03 -15.27
CA ALA A 284 1.71 -7.23 -15.20
C ALA A 284 0.97 -8.45 -15.77
N THR A 285 1.61 -9.16 -16.72
CA THR A 285 1.05 -10.35 -17.40
C THR A 285 1.85 -11.62 -17.14
N ASN A 286 3.02 -11.52 -16.53
CA ASN A 286 3.89 -12.62 -16.12
C ASN A 286 4.73 -12.18 -14.90
N GLU A 287 5.43 -13.13 -14.26
CA GLU A 287 6.29 -12.86 -13.11
C GLU A 287 7.49 -11.95 -13.44
N GLU A 288 8.07 -12.07 -14.64
CA GLU A 288 9.19 -11.23 -15.07
C GLU A 288 8.81 -9.74 -15.09
N HIS A 289 7.58 -9.38 -15.45
CA HIS A 289 7.11 -8.00 -15.40
C HIS A 289 7.12 -7.42 -13.98
N LEU A 290 6.91 -8.26 -12.94
CA LEU A 290 7.04 -7.85 -11.54
C LEU A 290 8.51 -7.65 -11.15
N LEU A 291 9.43 -8.36 -11.79
CA LEU A 291 10.87 -8.25 -11.55
C LEU A 291 11.53 -7.12 -12.38
N GLN A 292 10.98 -6.75 -13.54
CA GLN A 292 11.43 -5.59 -14.33
C GLN A 292 11.22 -4.24 -13.61
N VAL A 293 10.46 -4.23 -12.52
CA VAL A 293 10.34 -3.13 -11.56
C VAL A 293 11.71 -2.71 -10.98
N GLN A 294 12.69 -3.63 -10.94
CA GLN A 294 14.02 -3.39 -10.38
C GLN A 294 14.88 -2.34 -11.11
N GLN A 295 14.56 -1.99 -12.37
CA GLN A 295 15.38 -1.04 -13.15
C GLN A 295 14.83 0.40 -13.15
N ARG A 296 13.68 0.65 -12.49
CA ARG A 296 13.01 1.96 -12.46
C ARG A 296 12.52 2.27 -11.05
N ILE A 297 12.63 3.52 -10.60
CA ILE A 297 12.33 3.96 -9.21
C ILE A 297 10.80 3.98 -8.93
N SER A 298 9.96 3.26 -9.69
CA SER A 298 8.52 3.22 -9.47
C SER A 298 7.91 1.90 -9.95
N PRO A 299 7.04 1.25 -9.16
CA PRO A 299 6.30 0.07 -9.60
C PRO A 299 5.49 0.43 -10.84
N MET A 300 5.68 -0.31 -11.94
CA MET A 300 4.98 -0.02 -13.18
C MET A 300 3.55 -0.55 -13.16
N ALA A 301 3.24 -1.70 -12.54
CA ALA A 301 1.92 -2.31 -12.68
C ALA A 301 0.82 -1.70 -11.77
N GLY A 302 -0.25 -1.16 -12.34
CA GLY A 302 -1.49 -0.78 -11.64
C GLY A 302 -2.51 -1.92 -11.55
N ALA A 303 -2.34 -2.96 -12.39
CA ALA A 303 -3.14 -4.18 -12.36
C ALA A 303 -2.31 -5.42 -12.69
N VAL A 304 -2.82 -6.58 -12.32
CA VAL A 304 -2.21 -7.90 -12.57
C VAL A 304 -3.28 -8.88 -13.04
N ARG A 305 -2.94 -9.74 -14.01
CA ARG A 305 -3.86 -10.78 -14.46
C ARG A 305 -3.63 -12.08 -13.69
N LEU A 306 -4.67 -12.55 -13.02
CA LEU A 306 -4.63 -13.79 -12.24
C LEU A 306 -5.75 -14.74 -12.68
N SER A 307 -5.46 -16.02 -12.79
CA SER A 307 -6.48 -17.08 -12.84
C SER A 307 -6.64 -17.70 -11.45
N SER A 308 -7.90 -17.96 -11.09
CA SER A 308 -8.22 -18.65 -9.84
C SER A 308 -8.21 -20.15 -10.08
N ILE A 309 -7.36 -20.86 -9.36
CA ILE A 309 -7.31 -22.32 -9.33
C ILE A 309 -8.07 -22.77 -8.08
N GLU A 310 -9.12 -23.56 -8.27
CA GLU A 310 -9.97 -24.11 -7.18
C GLU A 310 -10.59 -23.04 -6.26
N GLY A 311 -10.84 -21.82 -6.78
CA GLY A 311 -11.50 -20.74 -6.05
C GLY A 311 -10.71 -20.17 -4.87
N SER A 312 -9.46 -20.61 -4.66
CA SER A 312 -8.68 -20.25 -3.46
C SER A 312 -7.18 -20.04 -3.70
N SER A 313 -6.61 -20.51 -4.80
CA SER A 313 -5.22 -20.18 -5.19
C SER A 313 -5.26 -19.23 -6.40
N PHE A 314 -4.34 -18.29 -6.46
CA PHE A 314 -4.21 -17.38 -7.60
C PHE A 314 -2.87 -17.60 -8.27
N ARG A 315 -2.85 -17.65 -9.60
CA ARG A 315 -1.60 -17.67 -10.37
C ARG A 315 -1.63 -16.59 -11.43
N ILE A 316 -0.48 -15.96 -11.67
CA ILE A 316 -0.33 -15.03 -12.78
C ILE A 316 -0.57 -15.78 -14.09
N ASP A 317 -1.54 -15.28 -14.85
CA ASP A 317 -2.00 -15.90 -16.08
C ASP A 317 -2.33 -14.80 -17.10
N PRO A 318 -1.68 -14.76 -18.27
CA PRO A 318 -1.98 -13.79 -19.31
C PRO A 318 -3.46 -13.75 -19.74
N ASN A 319 -4.16 -14.88 -19.59
CA ASN A 319 -5.58 -15.05 -19.92
C ASN A 319 -6.49 -14.91 -18.68
N GLY A 320 -5.92 -14.57 -17.52
CA GLY A 320 -6.64 -14.38 -16.27
C GLY A 320 -7.48 -13.09 -16.22
N ILE A 321 -8.10 -12.88 -15.06
CA ILE A 321 -8.90 -11.69 -14.75
C ILE A 321 -7.98 -10.59 -14.21
N ASN A 322 -8.25 -9.33 -14.56
CA ASN A 322 -7.52 -8.19 -14.01
C ASN A 322 -7.90 -7.97 -12.53
N TYR A 323 -6.90 -7.96 -11.66
CA TYR A 323 -7.00 -7.55 -10.26
C TYR A 323 -6.16 -6.29 -10.03
N ALA A 324 -6.53 -5.47 -9.05
CA ALA A 324 -5.76 -4.29 -8.71
C ALA A 324 -4.39 -4.69 -8.12
N TYR A 325 -3.32 -4.06 -8.57
CA TYR A 325 -2.01 -4.26 -7.96
C TYR A 325 -1.88 -3.35 -6.74
N ARG A 326 -1.73 -3.92 -5.54
CA ARG A 326 -1.61 -3.18 -4.27
C ARG A 326 -0.18 -3.21 -3.70
N GLY A 327 0.80 -3.60 -4.51
CA GLY A 327 2.21 -3.76 -4.11
C GLY A 327 2.60 -5.21 -3.87
N ARG A 328 3.79 -5.42 -3.28
CA ARG A 328 4.33 -6.71 -2.85
C ARG A 328 4.70 -6.71 -1.36
N GLY A 329 4.79 -7.91 -0.81
CA GLY A 329 5.45 -8.23 0.45
C GLY A 329 6.68 -9.12 0.22
N PRO A 330 7.25 -9.67 1.31
CA PRO A 330 8.35 -10.64 1.22
C PRO A 330 8.01 -11.86 0.34
N VAL A 331 9.01 -12.42 -0.36
CA VAL A 331 8.85 -13.71 -1.02
C VAL A 331 9.21 -14.83 -0.04
N TRP A 332 8.42 -15.89 0.00
CA TRP A 332 8.61 -17.03 0.91
C TRP A 332 9.92 -17.79 0.66
N ARG A 333 10.58 -18.24 1.74
CA ARG A 333 11.74 -19.17 1.77
C ARG A 333 11.77 -19.87 3.12
N ASN A 334 11.91 -21.20 3.13
CA ASN A 334 12.15 -22.00 4.34
C ASN A 334 11.15 -21.72 5.47
N ASN A 335 9.85 -21.97 5.26
CA ASN A 335 8.81 -21.81 6.31
C ASN A 335 8.58 -20.38 6.84
N SER A 336 8.98 -19.36 6.10
CA SER A 336 8.84 -17.95 6.52
C SER A 336 7.43 -17.38 6.47
N CYS A 337 6.44 -18.15 6.02
CA CYS A 337 5.09 -17.67 5.71
C CYS A 337 4.45 -16.85 6.84
N ALA A 338 4.68 -17.23 8.11
CA ALA A 338 4.20 -16.48 9.27
C ALA A 338 4.88 -15.10 9.41
N VAL A 339 6.21 -15.05 9.32
CA VAL A 339 7.01 -13.81 9.38
C VAL A 339 6.62 -12.87 8.25
N ASP A 340 6.51 -13.42 7.04
CA ASP A 340 6.10 -12.72 5.83
C ASP A 340 4.72 -12.06 6.00
N CYS A 341 3.74 -12.79 6.54
CA CYS A 341 2.39 -12.28 6.81
C CYS A 341 2.39 -11.19 7.88
N VAL A 342 3.21 -11.31 8.92
CA VAL A 342 3.31 -10.31 9.99
C VAL A 342 3.90 -9.00 9.44
N ILE A 343 4.95 -9.07 8.61
CA ILE A 343 5.50 -7.89 7.92
C ILE A 343 4.42 -7.19 7.09
N VAL A 344 3.64 -7.93 6.31
CA VAL A 344 2.58 -7.35 5.47
C VAL A 344 1.43 -6.79 6.29
N ALA A 345 0.99 -7.46 7.35
CA ALA A 345 -0.02 -6.92 8.26
C ALA A 345 0.45 -5.61 8.92
N GLY A 346 1.71 -5.57 9.39
CA GLY A 346 2.33 -4.36 9.93
C GLY A 346 2.45 -3.24 8.91
N ARG A 347 2.77 -3.58 7.66
CA ARG A 347 2.76 -2.64 6.53
C ARG A 347 1.35 -2.06 6.34
N LEU A 348 0.33 -2.88 6.20
CA LEU A 348 -1.06 -2.42 5.99
C LEU A 348 -1.61 -1.59 7.15
N LEU A 349 -1.08 -1.77 8.36
CA LEU A 349 -1.42 -1.01 9.56
C LEU A 349 -0.52 0.20 9.81
N ASP A 350 0.53 0.45 9.02
CA ASP A 350 1.53 1.47 9.37
C ASP A 350 2.03 1.32 10.82
N ALA A 351 2.23 0.07 11.28
CA ALA A 351 2.60 -0.23 12.67
C ALA A 351 3.92 0.48 13.06
N GLY A 352 3.92 1.29 14.12
CA GLY A 352 5.10 2.08 14.51
C GLY A 352 5.39 3.28 13.60
N CYS A 353 4.50 3.58 12.65
CA CYS A 353 4.61 4.70 11.72
C CYS A 353 3.45 5.70 11.83
N THR A 354 2.47 5.46 12.71
CA THR A 354 1.34 6.39 12.92
C THR A 354 1.72 7.56 13.82
N ASN A 355 0.93 8.64 13.78
CA ASN A 355 1.03 9.75 14.72
C ASN A 355 0.88 9.26 16.17
N LYS A 356 0.01 8.27 16.42
CA LYS A 356 -0.20 7.70 17.75
C LYS A 356 1.04 7.01 18.28
N ASP A 357 1.68 6.18 17.46
CA ASP A 357 2.87 5.42 17.87
C ASP A 357 4.09 6.34 18.11
N ARG A 358 4.12 7.50 17.45
CA ARG A 358 5.24 8.46 17.53
C ARG A 358 4.90 9.73 18.31
N ALA A 359 3.81 9.71 19.08
CA ALA A 359 3.32 10.89 19.81
C ALA A 359 4.32 11.36 20.89
N SER A 360 5.06 10.43 21.51
CA SER A 360 6.10 10.77 22.49
C SER A 360 7.35 11.31 21.79
N PRO A 361 7.95 12.43 22.22
CA PRO A 361 9.23 12.91 21.68
C PRO A 361 10.37 11.88 21.80
N GLU A 362 10.29 10.98 22.78
CA GLU A 362 11.27 9.93 23.03
C GLU A 362 10.89 8.57 22.43
N TRP A 363 9.88 8.53 21.56
CA TRP A 363 9.35 7.28 20.97
C TRP A 363 10.47 6.40 20.43
N GLU A 364 11.42 6.98 19.69
CA GLU A 364 12.50 6.23 19.08
C GLU A 364 13.39 5.56 20.14
N ARG A 365 13.75 6.26 21.22
CA ARG A 365 14.58 5.72 22.31
C ARG A 365 13.88 4.60 23.07
N SER A 366 12.54 4.62 23.12
CA SER A 366 11.75 3.57 23.79
C SER A 366 11.67 2.26 23.01
N LEU A 367 12.03 2.25 21.72
CA LEU A 367 11.96 1.06 20.89
C LEU A 367 13.10 0.07 21.18
N THR A 368 12.72 -1.18 21.35
CA THR A 368 13.61 -2.33 21.38
C THR A 368 14.30 -2.55 20.02
N ILE A 369 15.39 -3.34 20.01
CA ILE A 369 16.09 -3.71 18.77
C ILE A 369 15.13 -4.40 17.79
N LEU A 370 14.29 -5.29 18.31
CA LEU A 370 13.31 -6.04 17.53
C LEU A 370 12.25 -5.12 16.92
N GLU A 371 11.68 -4.17 17.68
CA GLU A 371 10.70 -3.20 17.15
C GLU A 371 11.31 -2.29 16.07
N ARG A 372 12.57 -1.87 16.24
CA ARG A 372 13.28 -1.09 15.21
C ARG A 372 13.47 -1.89 13.93
N ALA A 373 13.89 -3.14 14.04
CA ALA A 373 14.04 -4.05 12.91
C ALA A 373 12.70 -4.30 12.21
N TYR A 374 11.61 -4.44 12.98
CA TYR A 374 10.27 -4.58 12.44
C TYR A 374 9.82 -3.34 11.67
N ILE A 375 10.01 -2.13 12.24
CA ILE A 375 9.72 -0.87 11.54
C ILE A 375 10.54 -0.74 10.24
N GLN A 376 11.78 -1.22 10.22
CA GLN A 376 12.57 -1.25 8.99
C GLN A 376 11.95 -2.24 7.97
N ALA A 377 11.63 -3.46 8.39
CA ALA A 377 11.03 -4.49 7.54
C ALA A 377 9.72 -4.03 6.87
N ILE A 378 8.84 -3.36 7.60
CA ILE A 378 7.55 -2.89 7.05
C ILE A 378 7.69 -1.68 6.12
N ASN A 379 8.80 -0.94 6.20
CA ASN A 379 9.06 0.25 5.38
C ASN A 379 9.95 -0.02 4.17
N ILE A 380 10.46 -1.25 4.04
CA ILE A 380 11.13 -1.70 2.82
C ILE A 380 10.12 -1.65 1.67
N ASP A 381 10.58 -1.09 0.55
CA ASP A 381 9.84 -1.20 -0.69
C ASP A 381 10.09 -2.57 -1.31
N TRP A 382 9.22 -3.52 -0.97
CA TRP A 382 9.31 -4.90 -1.46
C TRP A 382 9.12 -5.02 -2.98
N ASP A 383 8.59 -3.99 -3.65
CA ASP A 383 8.36 -3.99 -5.09
C ASP A 383 9.68 -3.94 -5.88
N ILE A 384 10.70 -3.26 -5.34
CA ILE A 384 11.99 -3.06 -6.01
C ILE A 384 13.02 -4.18 -5.72
N LEU A 385 12.68 -5.15 -4.87
CA LEU A 385 13.57 -6.25 -4.52
C LEU A 385 13.38 -7.43 -5.49
N SER A 386 14.51 -7.99 -5.95
CA SER A 386 14.52 -9.30 -6.60
C SER A 386 14.00 -10.36 -5.64
N ARG A 387 13.67 -11.53 -6.18
CA ARG A 387 13.27 -12.68 -5.38
C ARG A 387 14.30 -12.97 -4.28
N GLU A 388 15.58 -13.06 -4.63
CA GLU A 388 16.67 -13.39 -3.71
C GLU A 388 16.89 -12.27 -2.68
N GLN A 389 16.95 -11.01 -3.13
CA GLN A 389 17.08 -9.87 -2.22
C GLN A 389 15.90 -9.75 -1.25
N SER A 390 14.68 -10.07 -1.70
CA SER A 390 13.50 -10.08 -0.84
C SER A 390 13.65 -11.14 0.26
N MET A 391 14.02 -12.36 -0.11
CA MET A 391 14.24 -13.44 0.86
C MET A 391 15.35 -13.09 1.87
N ASP A 392 16.50 -12.62 1.39
CA ASP A 392 17.65 -12.26 2.24
C ASP A 392 17.32 -11.08 3.17
N THR A 393 16.60 -10.08 2.66
CA THR A 393 16.21 -8.91 3.45
C THR A 393 15.24 -9.29 4.57
N ARG A 394 14.28 -10.17 4.29
CA ARG A 394 13.37 -10.71 5.31
C ARG A 394 14.09 -11.62 6.31
N ASP A 395 15.04 -12.45 5.86
CA ASP A 395 15.77 -13.33 6.76
C ASP A 395 16.62 -12.57 7.77
N ARG A 396 17.16 -11.40 7.42
CA ARG A 396 17.80 -10.51 8.40
C ARG A 396 16.86 -10.09 9.53
N PHE A 397 15.59 -9.83 9.23
CA PHE A 397 14.60 -9.57 10.28
C PHE A 397 14.30 -10.84 11.09
N TRP A 398 14.21 -12.00 10.43
CA TRP A 398 13.96 -13.27 11.09
C TRP A 398 15.10 -13.69 12.03
N GLU A 399 16.36 -13.45 11.65
CA GLU A 399 17.53 -13.66 12.51
C GLU A 399 17.45 -12.81 13.79
N ILE A 400 16.98 -11.56 13.67
CA ILE A 400 16.75 -10.69 14.84
C ILE A 400 15.62 -11.24 15.71
N LEU A 401 14.52 -11.75 15.12
CA LEU A 401 13.46 -12.42 15.88
C LEU A 401 14.00 -13.63 16.64
N ALA A 402 14.75 -14.52 15.97
CA ALA A 402 15.32 -15.71 16.58
C ALA A 402 16.28 -15.38 17.74
N GLY A 403 17.06 -14.30 17.62
CA GLY A 403 17.96 -13.83 18.67
C GLY A 403 17.26 -13.21 19.89
N ASN A 404 15.97 -12.86 19.80
CA ASN A 404 15.25 -12.11 20.83
C ASN A 404 13.99 -12.82 21.36
N ILE A 405 13.43 -13.80 20.64
CA ILE A 405 12.25 -14.57 21.04
C ILE A 405 12.68 -16.01 21.40
N PRO A 406 12.55 -16.44 22.66
CA PRO A 406 12.95 -17.78 23.09
C PRO A 406 12.24 -18.89 22.30
N GLY A 407 13.02 -19.86 21.80
CA GLY A 407 12.51 -21.01 21.05
C GLY A 407 12.14 -20.72 19.59
N MET A 408 12.44 -19.52 19.08
CA MET A 408 12.29 -19.19 17.67
C MET A 408 13.60 -19.40 16.92
N GLU A 409 13.54 -20.07 15.78
CA GLU A 409 14.70 -20.33 14.92
C GLU A 409 14.36 -20.06 13.46
N VAL A 410 15.35 -19.61 12.69
CA VAL A 410 15.18 -19.38 11.25
C VAL A 410 14.97 -20.72 10.55
N GLY A 411 13.95 -20.82 9.70
CA GLY A 411 13.59 -22.07 9.03
C GLY A 411 12.55 -22.91 9.77
N ILE A 412 12.30 -22.63 11.06
CA ILE A 412 11.31 -23.35 11.87
C ILE A 412 9.98 -22.57 11.89
N PRO A 413 8.83 -23.23 11.63
CA PRO A 413 7.52 -22.58 11.67
C PRO A 413 7.29 -21.82 12.98
N SER A 414 7.01 -20.52 12.86
CA SER A 414 6.86 -19.61 13.99
C SER A 414 5.40 -19.15 14.13
N PRO A 415 4.85 -19.05 15.35
CA PRO A 415 3.48 -18.58 15.54
C PRO A 415 3.38 -17.07 15.24
N PRO A 416 2.46 -16.63 14.35
CA PRO A 416 2.29 -15.20 14.03
C PRO A 416 2.00 -14.33 15.25
N THR A 417 1.33 -14.87 16.26
CA THR A 417 0.97 -14.18 17.51
C THR A 417 2.21 -13.73 18.28
N SER A 418 3.19 -14.61 18.47
CA SER A 418 4.43 -14.28 19.19
C SER A 418 5.28 -13.26 18.43
N ILE A 419 5.37 -13.39 17.10
CA ILE A 419 6.09 -12.41 16.28
C ILE A 419 5.42 -11.04 16.41
N TRP A 420 4.09 -10.99 16.29
CA TRP A 420 3.33 -9.75 16.39
C TRP A 420 3.45 -9.09 17.77
N GLU A 421 3.23 -9.85 18.85
CA GLU A 421 3.26 -9.32 20.22
C GLU A 421 4.63 -8.71 20.54
N GLU A 422 5.72 -9.42 20.22
CA GLU A 422 7.08 -8.96 20.47
C GLU A 422 7.47 -7.77 19.59
N SER A 423 6.99 -7.73 18.34
CA SER A 423 7.29 -6.65 17.38
C SER A 423 6.51 -5.36 17.58
N THR A 424 5.49 -5.36 18.45
CA THR A 424 4.56 -4.22 18.58
C THR A 424 4.32 -3.77 20.03
N LYS A 425 5.13 -4.22 20.99
CA LYS A 425 4.95 -3.98 22.44
C LYS A 425 4.74 -2.50 22.80
N SER A 426 5.47 -1.61 22.14
CA SER A 426 5.53 -0.18 22.41
C SER A 426 4.61 0.64 21.49
N PHE A 427 3.86 0.00 20.58
CA PHE A 427 3.03 0.71 19.61
C PHE A 427 1.68 1.09 20.23
N GLU A 428 1.51 2.39 20.49
CA GLU A 428 0.37 2.95 21.22
C GLU A 428 -0.97 2.80 20.47
N GLN A 429 -0.98 2.62 19.15
CA GLN A 429 -2.23 2.42 18.40
C GLN A 429 -3.00 1.15 18.81
N PHE A 430 -2.29 0.13 19.32
CA PHE A 430 -2.87 -1.15 19.76
C PHE A 430 -3.16 -1.21 21.26
N LYS A 431 -2.70 -0.21 22.01
CA LYS A 431 -2.73 -0.23 23.47
C LYS A 431 -4.14 0.05 24.00
N PHE A 432 -4.52 -0.72 25.01
CA PHE A 432 -5.69 -0.47 25.83
C PHE A 432 -5.38 -0.73 27.29
N SER A 433 -6.10 -0.05 28.17
CA SER A 433 -5.89 -0.17 29.61
C SER A 433 -7.19 -0.13 30.39
N TYR A 434 -7.24 -0.89 31.47
CA TYR A 434 -8.41 -0.98 32.33
C TYR A 434 -8.01 -1.25 33.78
N THR A 435 -8.86 -0.84 34.71
CA THR A 435 -8.81 -1.29 36.09
C THR A 435 -9.79 -2.42 36.28
N GLU A 436 -9.32 -3.50 36.88
CA GLU A 436 -10.12 -4.64 37.25
C GLU A 436 -10.35 -4.65 38.75
N GLU A 437 -11.60 -4.84 39.13
CA GLU A 437 -11.99 -5.06 40.52
C GLU A 437 -12.60 -6.46 40.65
N ILE A 438 -12.07 -7.23 41.61
CA ILE A 438 -12.55 -8.56 41.93
C ILE A 438 -13.15 -8.52 43.33
N SER A 439 -14.47 -8.65 43.41
CA SER A 439 -15.18 -8.92 44.65
C SER A 439 -15.23 -10.42 44.87
N TYR A 440 -14.46 -10.92 45.84
CA TYR A 440 -14.46 -12.33 46.20
C TYR A 440 -15.70 -12.70 47.00
N CYS A 441 -16.08 -13.97 46.93
CA CYS A 441 -17.14 -14.49 47.80
C CYS A 441 -16.75 -14.38 49.28
N SER A 442 -17.71 -14.04 50.12
CA SER A 442 -17.56 -13.94 51.59
C SER A 442 -16.95 -15.18 52.24
N CYS A 443 -17.17 -16.39 51.69
CA CYS A 443 -16.59 -17.61 52.23
C CYS A 443 -15.05 -17.65 52.16
N ARG A 444 -14.44 -16.85 51.27
CA ARG A 444 -12.98 -16.81 51.08
C ARG A 444 -12.26 -15.94 52.10
N ARG A 445 -12.99 -15.11 52.86
CA ARG A 445 -12.44 -14.11 53.82
C ARG A 445 -11.29 -13.26 53.22
N MET A 446 -11.29 -13.07 51.90
CA MET A 446 -10.36 -12.19 51.19
C MET A 446 -11.05 -10.86 50.91
N GLY A 447 -10.36 -9.75 51.15
CA GLY A 447 -10.80 -8.43 50.71
C GLY A 447 -10.84 -8.32 49.18
N ASN A 448 -11.60 -7.37 48.66
CA ASN A 448 -11.65 -7.09 47.23
C ASN A 448 -10.24 -6.75 46.72
N SER A 449 -9.91 -7.20 45.50
CA SER A 449 -8.67 -6.81 44.85
C SER A 449 -8.95 -5.83 43.72
N ARG A 450 -8.06 -4.85 43.56
CA ARG A 450 -8.11 -3.86 42.49
C ARG A 450 -6.74 -3.77 41.83
N ARG A 451 -6.67 -3.93 40.51
CA ARG A 451 -5.42 -3.86 39.74
C ARG A 451 -5.64 -3.19 38.40
N THR A 452 -4.65 -2.44 37.93
CA THR A 452 -4.66 -1.81 36.61
C THR A 452 -3.80 -2.62 35.66
N TYR A 453 -4.30 -2.82 34.45
CA TYR A 453 -3.65 -3.58 33.40
C TYR A 453 -3.54 -2.73 32.13
N ALA A 454 -2.50 -3.00 31.35
CA ALA A 454 -2.31 -2.44 30.02
C ALA A 454 -1.91 -3.57 29.07
N HIS A 455 -2.65 -3.71 27.97
CA HIS A 455 -2.52 -4.79 26.99
C HIS A 455 -2.47 -4.21 25.57
N ARG A 456 -2.03 -5.02 24.61
CA ARG A 456 -1.89 -4.63 23.19
C ARG A 456 -2.66 -5.57 22.25
N SER A 457 -3.04 -6.73 22.74
CA SER A 457 -3.92 -7.66 22.06
C SER A 457 -5.05 -8.10 22.99
N VAL A 458 -6.17 -8.45 22.38
CA VAL A 458 -7.33 -9.01 23.05
C VAL A 458 -7.33 -10.51 22.77
N SER A 459 -7.20 -11.31 23.83
CA SER A 459 -7.26 -12.77 23.73
C SER A 459 -8.50 -13.24 24.49
N PRO A 460 -9.67 -13.39 23.82
CA PRO A 460 -10.90 -13.80 24.47
C PRO A 460 -10.78 -15.14 25.18
N ALA A 461 -11.47 -15.27 26.32
CA ALA A 461 -11.54 -16.54 27.02
C ALA A 461 -12.28 -17.58 26.17
N PHE A 462 -11.61 -18.72 25.92
CA PHE A 462 -12.18 -19.88 25.24
C PHE A 462 -13.07 -20.69 26.18
N ILE A 463 -14.23 -21.11 25.67
CA ILE A 463 -15.09 -22.11 26.31
C ILE A 463 -15.32 -23.27 25.33
N PRO A 464 -15.50 -24.52 25.80
CA PRO A 464 -15.68 -25.67 24.90
C PRO A 464 -16.80 -25.53 23.88
N ALA A 465 -17.87 -24.80 24.21
CA ALA A 465 -18.98 -24.52 23.29
C ALA A 465 -18.56 -23.73 22.03
N ASP A 466 -17.45 -22.97 22.10
CA ASP A 466 -16.94 -22.18 20.97
C ASP A 466 -16.47 -23.05 19.79
N GLN A 467 -16.17 -24.33 20.03
CA GLN A 467 -15.84 -25.29 18.98
C GLN A 467 -17.02 -25.53 18.02
N ASN A 468 -18.25 -25.31 18.49
CA ASN A 468 -19.47 -25.49 17.68
C ASN A 468 -19.84 -24.23 16.88
N GLY A 469 -19.06 -23.15 17.02
CA GLY A 469 -19.32 -21.87 16.40
C GLY A 469 -19.82 -20.82 17.38
N VAL A 470 -19.27 -19.61 17.29
CA VAL A 470 -19.62 -18.46 18.13
C VAL A 470 -19.43 -17.17 17.35
N SER A 471 -20.33 -16.18 17.51
CA SER A 471 -20.14 -14.91 16.82
C SER A 471 -18.90 -14.19 17.32
N MET A 472 -18.17 -13.55 16.42
CA MET A 472 -16.94 -12.83 16.76
C MET A 472 -17.20 -11.70 17.77
N GLU A 473 -18.34 -11.00 17.65
CA GLU A 473 -18.77 -10.02 18.64
C GLU A 473 -18.92 -10.64 20.04
N THR A 474 -19.56 -11.80 20.16
CA THR A 474 -19.72 -12.49 21.45
C THR A 474 -18.38 -12.90 22.06
N LEU A 475 -17.45 -13.38 21.23
CA LEU A 475 -16.10 -13.72 21.68
C LEU A 475 -15.40 -12.49 22.27
N VAL A 476 -15.25 -11.43 21.47
CA VAL A 476 -14.55 -10.21 21.88
C VAL A 476 -15.21 -9.59 23.11
N GLN A 477 -16.55 -9.57 23.15
CA GLN A 477 -17.32 -8.98 24.25
C GLN A 477 -16.99 -9.56 25.62
N ARG A 478 -16.52 -10.83 25.71
CA ARG A 478 -16.06 -11.47 26.96
C ARG A 478 -14.88 -10.75 27.61
N SER A 479 -14.05 -10.08 26.82
CA SER A 479 -12.90 -9.31 27.33
C SER A 479 -13.31 -7.96 27.92
N PHE A 480 -14.48 -7.44 27.56
CA PHE A 480 -14.94 -6.11 27.95
C PHE A 480 -16.09 -6.11 28.98
N ARG A 481 -16.87 -7.20 29.09
CA ARG A 481 -17.94 -7.29 30.09
C ARG A 481 -17.44 -7.63 31.48
N SER A 482 -18.22 -7.20 32.47
CA SER A 482 -18.13 -7.72 33.83
C SER A 482 -18.58 -9.18 33.86
N HIS A 483 -17.82 -10.03 34.55
CA HIS A 483 -18.12 -11.44 34.70
C HIS A 483 -18.60 -11.74 36.12
N ARG A 484 -19.69 -12.52 36.23
CA ARG A 484 -20.16 -13.07 37.50
C ARG A 484 -19.97 -14.58 37.46
N GLY A 485 -19.14 -15.09 38.35
CA GLY A 485 -18.84 -16.52 38.45
C GLY A 485 -19.33 -17.11 39.77
N ILE A 486 -19.75 -18.37 39.76
CA ILE A 486 -20.02 -19.12 40.98
C ILE A 486 -18.69 -19.36 41.72
N CYS A 487 -18.69 -19.15 43.02
CA CYS A 487 -17.51 -19.37 43.85
C CYS A 487 -17.10 -20.84 43.81
N ARG A 488 -15.88 -21.11 43.33
CA ARG A 488 -15.35 -22.49 43.25
C ARG A 488 -15.22 -23.18 44.62
N TYR A 489 -15.17 -22.42 45.72
CA TYR A 489 -14.97 -22.96 47.08
C TYR A 489 -16.27 -23.42 47.73
N CYS A 490 -17.26 -22.53 47.87
CA CYS A 490 -18.52 -22.86 48.53
C CYS A 490 -19.62 -23.30 47.55
N ARG A 491 -19.42 -23.14 46.23
CA ARG A 491 -20.37 -23.42 45.14
C ARG A 491 -21.73 -22.70 45.25
N LYS A 492 -21.89 -21.79 46.22
CA LYS A 492 -23.13 -21.05 46.51
C LYS A 492 -22.98 -19.54 46.35
N GLY A 493 -21.84 -19.00 46.75
CA GLY A 493 -21.59 -17.56 46.66
C GLY A 493 -21.12 -17.14 45.27
N ILE A 494 -21.12 -15.83 45.02
CA ILE A 494 -20.78 -15.23 43.73
C ILE A 494 -19.45 -14.48 43.87
N ALA A 495 -18.57 -14.62 42.88
CA ALA A 495 -17.44 -13.74 42.68
C ALA A 495 -17.74 -12.84 41.47
N ILE A 496 -17.49 -11.54 41.62
CA ILE A 496 -17.75 -10.54 40.57
C ILE A 496 -16.40 -9.99 40.13
N ARG A 497 -16.16 -10.00 38.82
CA ARG A 497 -15.02 -9.37 38.17
C ARG A 497 -15.55 -8.25 37.30
N SER A 498 -15.34 -7.01 37.69
CA SER A 498 -15.71 -5.82 36.91
C SER A 498 -14.46 -5.18 36.31
N ARG A 499 -14.61 -4.55 35.14
CA ARG A 499 -13.55 -3.84 34.44
C ARG A 499 -14.03 -2.45 34.06
N THR A 500 -13.22 -1.45 34.35
CA THR A 500 -13.42 -0.06 33.90
C THR A 500 -12.26 0.32 33.00
N PHE A 501 -12.56 0.71 31.75
CA PHE A 501 -11.56 0.98 30.72
C PHE A 501 -11.18 2.45 30.74
N HIS A 502 -9.88 2.72 30.84
CA HIS A 502 -9.30 4.07 30.75
C HIS A 502 -9.01 4.44 29.30
N GLN A 503 -8.64 3.43 28.50
CA GLN A 503 -8.28 3.59 27.11
C GLN A 503 -8.72 2.34 26.34
N LEU A 504 -9.36 2.57 25.20
CA LEU A 504 -9.62 1.55 24.19
C LEU A 504 -8.57 1.64 23.07
N PRO A 505 -8.23 0.52 22.42
CA PRO A 505 -7.26 0.54 21.34
C PRO A 505 -7.88 1.23 20.11
N LEU A 506 -7.07 2.03 19.39
CA LEU A 506 -7.52 2.60 18.12
C LEU A 506 -7.61 1.50 17.05
N ARG A 507 -6.71 0.52 17.12
CA ARG A 507 -6.77 -0.71 16.36
C ARG A 507 -6.68 -1.90 17.28
N MET A 508 -7.69 -2.76 17.23
CA MET A 508 -7.77 -3.94 18.08
C MET A 508 -7.17 -5.14 17.36
N VAL A 509 -6.15 -5.73 17.98
CA VAL A 509 -5.57 -7.01 17.57
C VAL A 509 -6.26 -8.09 18.39
N VAL A 510 -6.83 -9.09 17.74
CA VAL A 510 -7.53 -10.20 18.40
C VAL A 510 -6.79 -11.50 18.13
N GLU A 511 -6.42 -12.19 19.21
CA GLU A 511 -5.82 -13.51 19.21
C GLU A 511 -6.86 -14.55 19.63
N LEU A 512 -7.12 -15.52 18.75
CA LEU A 512 -8.10 -16.56 19.02
C LEU A 512 -7.44 -17.83 19.50
N HIS A 513 -8.14 -18.55 20.39
CA HIS A 513 -7.76 -19.91 20.73
C HIS A 513 -7.82 -20.80 19.48
N LYS A 514 -6.87 -21.73 19.34
CA LYS A 514 -6.75 -22.62 18.16
C LYS A 514 -8.02 -23.41 17.82
N ASP A 515 -8.82 -23.71 18.85
CA ASP A 515 -10.05 -24.50 18.74
C ASP A 515 -11.32 -23.64 18.65
N ALA A 516 -11.21 -22.31 18.73
CA ALA A 516 -12.35 -21.44 18.53
C ALA A 516 -12.80 -21.46 17.05
N ARG A 517 -14.12 -21.44 16.82
CA ARG A 517 -14.71 -21.35 15.49
C ARG A 517 -15.53 -20.06 15.38
N PRO A 518 -14.89 -18.91 15.09
CA PRO A 518 -15.60 -17.65 14.99
C PRO A 518 -16.54 -17.65 13.76
N ARG A 519 -17.68 -17.01 13.90
CA ARG A 519 -18.62 -16.68 12.81
C ARG A 519 -18.77 -15.17 12.70
N ASN A 520 -19.03 -14.67 11.50
CA ASN A 520 -19.15 -13.25 11.17
C ASN A 520 -17.91 -12.45 11.60
N HIS A 521 -16.71 -13.00 11.36
CA HIS A 521 -15.45 -12.36 11.77
C HIS A 521 -15.00 -11.25 10.82
N THR A 522 -15.58 -11.17 9.62
CA THR A 522 -15.34 -10.07 8.68
C THR A 522 -16.37 -8.94 8.78
N ALA A 523 -17.29 -9.01 9.75
CA ALA A 523 -18.29 -7.98 10.02
C ALA A 523 -17.77 -6.91 11.00
N ASN A 524 -18.50 -5.78 11.06
CA ASN A 524 -18.30 -4.82 12.14
C ASN A 524 -18.76 -5.43 13.46
N ILE A 525 -18.03 -5.14 14.54
CA ILE A 525 -18.34 -5.63 15.89
C ILE A 525 -18.61 -4.45 16.81
N THR A 526 -19.66 -4.55 17.63
CA THR A 526 -19.94 -3.56 18.67
C THR A 526 -19.68 -4.15 20.04
N ILE A 527 -18.87 -3.47 20.85
CA ILE A 527 -18.60 -3.88 22.23
C ILE A 527 -19.22 -2.89 23.21
N GLU A 528 -19.79 -3.45 24.27
CA GLU A 528 -20.23 -2.74 25.46
C GLU A 528 -19.15 -2.81 26.54
N TYR A 529 -18.85 -1.69 27.17
CA TYR A 529 -17.82 -1.60 28.21
C TYR A 529 -18.17 -0.52 29.23
N LYS A 530 -17.51 -0.55 30.40
CA LYS A 530 -17.60 0.54 31.38
C LYS A 530 -16.41 1.48 31.21
N ASP A 531 -16.66 2.76 31.10
CA ASP A 531 -15.59 3.77 31.07
C ASP A 531 -14.96 4.00 32.45
N ARG A 532 -14.07 5.00 32.54
CA ARG A 532 -13.36 5.37 33.76
C ARG A 532 -14.29 5.83 34.89
N ASP A 533 -15.45 6.39 34.53
CA ASP A 533 -16.48 6.87 35.45
C ASP A 533 -17.50 5.77 35.81
N GLY A 534 -17.33 4.57 35.23
CA GLY A 534 -18.18 3.41 35.46
C GLY A 534 -19.48 3.41 34.67
N GLN A 535 -19.63 4.33 33.71
CA GLN A 535 -20.79 4.44 32.83
C GLN A 535 -20.69 3.42 31.69
N ASP A 536 -21.84 2.88 31.30
CA ASP A 536 -21.91 1.95 30.20
C ASP A 536 -21.78 2.70 28.86
N GLN A 537 -20.80 2.30 28.06
CA GLN A 537 -20.46 2.88 26.77
C GLN A 537 -20.45 1.81 25.68
N LYS A 538 -20.56 2.26 24.42
CA LYS A 538 -20.45 1.40 23.23
C LYS A 538 -19.31 1.87 22.33
N ALA A 539 -18.55 0.92 21.80
CA ALA A 539 -17.56 1.17 20.76
C ALA A 539 -17.76 0.19 19.61
N THR A 540 -17.77 0.72 18.38
CA THR A 540 -17.84 -0.10 17.16
C THR A 540 -16.45 -0.21 16.54
N TYR A 541 -16.11 -1.40 16.08
CA TYR A 541 -14.89 -1.67 15.35
C TYR A 541 -15.22 -2.28 13.98
N ARG A 542 -14.56 -1.78 12.94
CA ARG A 542 -14.67 -2.35 11.59
C ARG A 542 -13.54 -3.34 11.34
N TRP A 543 -13.85 -4.45 10.66
CA TRP A 543 -12.84 -5.41 10.26
C TRP A 543 -11.89 -4.76 9.25
N LEU A 544 -10.58 -4.89 9.50
CA LEU A 544 -9.55 -4.52 8.53
C LEU A 544 -8.99 -5.74 7.82
N GLY A 545 -8.75 -6.82 8.54
CA GLY A 545 -8.09 -7.98 7.97
C GLY A 545 -7.66 -9.00 9.01
N GLY A 546 -6.87 -9.98 8.59
CA GLY A 546 -6.34 -11.01 9.46
C GLY A 546 -5.24 -11.83 8.79
N ILE A 547 -4.51 -12.56 9.64
CA ILE A 547 -3.59 -13.61 9.22
C ILE A 547 -4.33 -14.93 9.43
N TYR A 548 -4.54 -15.65 8.32
CA TYR A 548 -5.29 -16.90 8.27
C TYR A 548 -4.33 -18.06 8.07
N ARG A 549 -4.71 -19.23 8.58
CA ARG A 549 -3.90 -20.45 8.54
C ARG A 549 -4.69 -21.56 7.88
N THR A 550 -4.07 -22.27 6.95
CA THR A 550 -4.52 -23.57 6.47
C THR A 550 -3.43 -24.61 6.69
N THR A 551 -3.82 -25.87 6.86
CA THR A 551 -2.87 -26.99 6.81
C THR A 551 -2.51 -27.24 5.35
N SER A 552 -1.22 -27.21 5.02
CA SER A 552 -0.70 -27.43 3.66
C SER A 552 -0.25 -28.86 3.41
N GLY A 553 0.02 -29.62 4.48
CA GLY A 553 0.45 -31.01 4.40
C GLY A 553 0.94 -31.51 5.76
N ARG A 554 1.64 -32.64 5.75
CA ARG A 554 2.27 -33.24 6.92
C ARG A 554 3.69 -33.70 6.57
N TYR A 555 4.59 -33.61 7.53
CA TYR A 555 5.97 -34.08 7.39
C TYR A 555 6.41 -34.79 8.66
N ILE A 556 7.46 -35.62 8.55
CA ILE A 556 8.05 -36.29 9.70
C ILE A 556 9.19 -35.41 10.22
N ASN A 557 9.12 -35.00 11.48
CA ASN A 557 10.19 -34.21 12.10
C ASN A 557 11.43 -35.09 12.42
N GLU A 558 12.51 -34.48 12.91
CA GLU A 558 13.75 -35.18 13.27
C GLU A 558 13.56 -36.25 14.37
N LEU A 559 12.46 -36.17 15.11
CA LEU A 559 12.06 -37.11 16.17
C LEU A 559 11.19 -38.26 15.66
N GLY A 560 10.91 -38.31 14.34
CA GLY A 560 10.05 -39.35 13.75
C GLY A 560 8.55 -39.10 13.92
N GLU A 561 8.14 -37.91 14.39
CA GLU A 561 6.75 -37.56 14.63
C GLU A 561 6.13 -36.89 13.39
N GLU A 562 4.88 -37.23 13.08
CA GLU A 562 4.12 -36.58 12.02
C GLU A 562 3.63 -35.20 12.50
N VAL A 563 4.14 -34.14 11.87
CA VAL A 563 3.84 -32.75 12.18
C VAL A 563 3.12 -32.09 11.02
N ASP A 564 2.04 -31.37 11.31
CA ASP A 564 1.32 -30.57 10.32
C ASP A 564 2.20 -29.41 9.80
N SER A 565 2.26 -29.25 8.49
CA SER A 565 2.80 -28.07 7.84
C SER A 565 1.69 -27.03 7.68
N TYR A 566 2.01 -25.77 7.99
CA TYR A 566 1.06 -24.66 7.96
C TYR A 566 1.40 -23.66 6.86
N HIS A 567 0.37 -23.21 6.17
CA HIS A 567 0.44 -22.11 5.21
C HIS A 567 -0.37 -20.93 5.77
N PHE A 568 0.28 -19.76 5.84
CA PHE A 568 -0.34 -18.52 6.28
C PHE A 568 -0.58 -17.58 5.11
N ARG A 569 -1.70 -16.85 5.18
CA ARG A 569 -2.10 -15.86 4.18
C ARG A 569 -2.73 -14.65 4.85
N VAL A 570 -2.51 -13.47 4.28
CA VAL A 570 -3.18 -12.24 4.73
C VAL A 570 -4.40 -11.99 3.84
N TYR A 571 -5.55 -11.77 4.48
CA TYR A 571 -6.70 -11.16 3.84
C TYR A 571 -7.01 -9.84 4.51
N TRP A 572 -7.34 -8.83 3.71
CA TRP A 572 -7.55 -7.46 4.16
C TRP A 572 -8.71 -6.84 3.39
N THR A 573 -9.39 -5.84 3.96
CA THR A 573 -10.34 -5.01 3.23
C THR A 573 -9.62 -4.25 2.12
N ASP A 574 -10.18 -4.20 0.91
CA ASP A 574 -9.59 -3.39 -0.15
C ASP A 574 -10.03 -1.92 -0.10
N VAL A 575 -11.04 -1.64 0.70
CA VAL A 575 -11.64 -0.31 0.89
C VAL A 575 -10.83 0.50 1.89
N GLU A 576 -10.45 1.72 1.52
CA GLU A 576 -9.72 2.65 2.39
C GLU A 576 -10.67 3.35 3.39
N ARG A 577 -10.10 4.11 4.32
CA ARG A 577 -10.89 4.83 5.32
C ARG A 577 -11.80 5.88 4.69
N GLY A 578 -13.10 5.80 4.97
CA GLY A 578 -14.11 6.76 4.50
C GLY A 578 -14.69 6.43 3.13
N GLU A 579 -14.15 5.43 2.42
CA GLU A 579 -14.72 4.93 1.18
C GLU A 579 -15.96 4.07 1.45
N VAL A 580 -16.84 3.99 0.44
CA VAL A 580 -18.00 3.11 0.48
C VAL A 580 -17.54 1.66 0.51
N ASP A 581 -18.12 0.86 1.41
CA ASP A 581 -17.78 -0.55 1.54
C ASP A 581 -18.27 -1.35 0.33
N THR A 582 -17.35 -1.67 -0.59
CA THR A 582 -17.63 -2.53 -1.76
C THR A 582 -17.60 -4.02 -1.41
N HIS A 583 -17.29 -4.37 -0.16
CA HIS A 583 -17.03 -5.73 0.31
C HIS A 583 -15.84 -6.45 -0.35
N GLU A 584 -15.09 -5.76 -1.20
CA GLU A 584 -13.89 -6.30 -1.85
C GLU A 584 -12.75 -6.47 -0.84
N ILE A 585 -11.92 -7.47 -1.10
CA ILE A 585 -10.74 -7.79 -0.29
C ILE A 585 -9.47 -7.69 -1.13
N ARG A 586 -8.36 -7.43 -0.44
CA ARG A 586 -7.01 -7.66 -0.95
C ARG A 586 -6.38 -8.85 -0.24
N MET A 587 -5.52 -9.56 -0.94
CA MET A 587 -4.91 -10.80 -0.49
C MET A 587 -3.41 -10.75 -0.74
N TYR A 588 -2.64 -11.26 0.23
CA TYR A 588 -1.21 -11.48 0.10
C TYR A 588 -0.84 -12.90 0.51
N ASP A 589 -0.01 -13.53 -0.31
CA ASP A 589 0.57 -14.84 -0.07
C ASP A 589 2.04 -14.85 -0.47
N GLY A 590 2.95 -15.07 0.48
CA GLY A 590 4.39 -15.12 0.19
C GLY A 590 4.80 -16.33 -0.66
N MET A 591 4.01 -17.40 -0.65
CA MET A 591 4.28 -18.64 -1.40
C MET A 591 3.80 -18.56 -2.85
N GLU A 592 2.94 -17.60 -3.19
CA GLU A 592 2.37 -17.44 -4.52
C GLU A 592 2.79 -16.09 -5.15
N ASN A 593 2.88 -16.04 -6.48
CA ASN A 593 2.99 -14.79 -7.27
C ASN A 593 4.05 -13.80 -6.78
N LEU A 594 5.21 -14.29 -6.32
CA LEU A 594 6.32 -13.46 -5.83
C LEU A 594 5.94 -12.47 -4.72
N GLY A 595 5.04 -12.88 -3.81
CA GLY A 595 4.60 -12.05 -2.68
C GLY A 595 3.69 -10.89 -3.10
N LEU A 596 2.97 -11.02 -4.21
CA LEU A 596 2.01 -10.04 -4.69
C LEU A 596 0.88 -9.78 -3.68
N ILE A 597 0.50 -8.51 -3.55
CA ILE A 597 -0.74 -8.07 -2.89
C ILE A 597 -1.76 -7.72 -3.97
N ALA A 598 -2.73 -8.60 -4.20
CA ALA A 598 -3.78 -8.42 -5.19
C ALA A 598 -5.05 -7.86 -4.53
N GLY A 599 -5.62 -6.79 -5.08
CA GLY A 599 -6.87 -6.15 -4.66
C GLY A 599 -8.04 -6.37 -5.62
N ASN A 600 -9.18 -5.76 -5.32
CA ASN A 600 -10.47 -5.90 -5.99
C ASN A 600 -10.94 -7.37 -6.09
N ILE A 601 -10.60 -8.19 -5.08
CA ILE A 601 -11.06 -9.58 -5.03
C ILE A 601 -12.48 -9.57 -4.45
N ALA A 602 -13.43 -10.15 -5.17
CA ALA A 602 -14.81 -10.25 -4.71
C ALA A 602 -14.92 -11.10 -3.42
N PRO A 603 -15.85 -10.77 -2.52
CA PRO A 603 -16.07 -11.56 -1.30
C PRO A 603 -16.55 -12.98 -1.65
N SER A 604 -16.10 -13.96 -0.88
CA SER A 604 -16.50 -15.37 -1.09
C SER A 604 -17.93 -15.65 -0.66
N HIS A 605 -18.44 -14.96 0.35
CA HIS A 605 -19.80 -15.07 0.86
C HIS A 605 -20.31 -13.71 1.34
N ARG A 606 -21.64 -13.55 1.44
CA ARG A 606 -22.28 -12.30 1.89
C ARG A 606 -21.91 -11.94 3.34
N ASP A 607 -21.89 -12.96 4.20
CA ASP A 607 -21.63 -12.80 5.64
C ASP A 607 -20.16 -12.98 6.01
N GLU A 608 -19.38 -13.61 5.11
CA GLU A 608 -17.94 -13.82 5.31
C GLU A 608 -17.16 -13.54 4.03
N ARG A 609 -16.32 -12.50 4.08
CA ARG A 609 -15.58 -12.05 2.89
C ARG A 609 -14.48 -13.05 2.50
N VAL A 610 -13.86 -13.69 3.48
CA VAL A 610 -12.71 -14.59 3.31
C VAL A 610 -13.17 -15.99 2.86
N PRO A 611 -12.48 -16.66 1.91
CA PRO A 611 -12.86 -17.99 1.46
C PRO A 611 -12.88 -19.04 2.58
N GLU A 612 -13.89 -19.91 2.59
CA GLU A 612 -14.13 -20.89 3.67
C GLU A 612 -12.90 -21.74 4.00
N LYS A 613 -12.11 -22.13 2.99
CA LYS A 613 -10.86 -22.91 3.15
C LYS A 613 -9.89 -22.34 4.20
N TRP A 614 -9.93 -21.02 4.43
CA TRP A 614 -8.98 -20.32 5.30
C TRP A 614 -9.46 -20.08 6.73
N TRP A 615 -10.74 -20.31 7.03
CA TRP A 615 -11.30 -20.01 8.34
C TRP A 615 -12.26 -21.08 8.87
N LYS A 616 -12.98 -21.77 7.99
CA LYS A 616 -13.93 -22.80 8.38
C LYS A 616 -13.17 -24.03 8.86
N ASP A 617 -13.44 -24.43 10.10
CA ASP A 617 -12.74 -25.51 10.81
C ASP A 617 -11.22 -25.30 10.98
N GLN A 618 -10.71 -24.13 10.62
CA GLN A 618 -9.33 -23.71 10.79
C GLN A 618 -9.18 -22.78 12.00
N SER A 619 -7.96 -22.62 12.50
CA SER A 619 -7.66 -21.55 13.45
C SER A 619 -7.37 -20.26 12.70
N ILE A 620 -7.81 -19.13 13.23
CA ILE A 620 -7.41 -17.81 12.75
C ILE A 620 -6.44 -17.19 13.78
N PRO A 621 -5.12 -17.19 13.52
CA PRO A 621 -4.13 -16.69 14.47
C PRO A 621 -4.37 -15.26 14.93
N LEU A 622 -4.61 -14.34 13.99
CA LEU A 622 -4.69 -12.90 14.25
C LEU A 622 -5.78 -12.26 13.41
N LEU A 623 -6.59 -11.42 14.04
CA LEU A 623 -7.57 -10.54 13.39
C LEU A 623 -7.32 -9.09 13.80
N PHE A 624 -7.54 -8.17 12.86
CA PHE A 624 -7.31 -6.75 13.04
C PHE A 624 -8.58 -5.98 12.77
N TYR A 625 -8.93 -5.10 13.71
CA TYR A 625 -10.06 -4.20 13.59
C TYR A 625 -9.64 -2.75 13.86
N GLU A 626 -10.32 -1.80 13.24
CA GLU A 626 -10.13 -0.37 13.50
C GLU A 626 -11.36 0.20 14.20
N ARG A 627 -11.15 1.01 15.23
CA ARG A 627 -12.25 1.68 15.92
C ARG A 627 -12.91 2.68 14.98
N VAL A 628 -14.24 2.61 14.88
CA VAL A 628 -15.03 3.61 14.16
C VAL A 628 -15.19 4.83 15.05
N LEU A 629 -14.55 5.93 14.65
CA LEU A 629 -14.59 7.22 15.33
C LEU A 629 -15.56 8.18 14.64
N ASN A 630 -16.30 8.93 15.45
CA ASN A 630 -17.06 10.09 15.01
C ASN A 630 -16.27 11.37 15.33
N PRO A 631 -16.37 12.42 14.49
CA PRO A 631 -15.82 13.72 14.81
C PRO A 631 -16.41 14.26 16.12
N GLU A 632 -15.57 14.89 16.94
CA GLU A 632 -16.04 15.56 18.14
C GLU A 632 -16.94 16.75 17.79
N SER A 633 -17.90 17.07 18.67
CA SER A 633 -18.84 18.19 18.45
C SER A 633 -18.12 19.52 18.23
N GLU A 634 -16.97 19.72 18.90
CA GLU A 634 -16.13 20.91 18.74
C GLU A 634 -15.54 21.02 17.34
N VAL A 635 -15.09 19.90 16.76
CA VAL A 635 -14.55 19.86 15.39
C VAL A 635 -15.64 20.19 14.37
N LEU A 636 -16.84 19.63 14.55
CA LEU A 636 -17.99 19.93 13.68
C LEU A 636 -18.43 21.39 13.81
N SER A 637 -18.42 21.93 15.03
CA SER A 637 -18.75 23.34 15.28
C SER A 637 -17.73 24.27 14.65
N ALA A 638 -16.43 24.01 14.84
CA ALA A 638 -15.36 24.78 14.21
C ALA A 638 -15.41 24.74 12.67
N ALA A 639 -15.73 23.58 12.09
CA ALA A 639 -15.92 23.43 10.65
C ALA A 639 -17.11 24.26 10.15
N LYS A 640 -18.25 24.19 10.85
CA LYS A 640 -19.44 24.99 10.56
C LYS A 640 -19.12 26.49 10.62
N ASP A 641 -18.52 26.95 11.70
CA ASP A 641 -18.20 28.37 11.91
C ASP A 641 -17.22 28.87 10.84
N THR A 642 -16.23 28.06 10.47
CA THR A 642 -15.29 28.38 9.39
C THR A 642 -16.03 28.59 8.06
N ILE A 643 -16.97 27.70 7.71
CA ILE A 643 -17.75 27.81 6.47
C ILE A 643 -18.68 29.02 6.52
N MET A 644 -19.36 29.27 7.65
CA MET A 644 -20.23 30.45 7.81
C MET A 644 -19.44 31.75 7.63
N ASN A 645 -18.26 31.86 8.27
CA ASN A 645 -17.39 33.02 8.09
C ASN A 645 -16.97 33.23 6.62
N MET A 646 -16.68 32.14 5.89
CA MET A 646 -16.37 32.22 4.46
C MET A 646 -17.56 32.71 3.62
N ILE A 647 -18.78 32.34 3.99
CA ILE A 647 -20.02 32.84 3.36
C ILE A 647 -20.18 34.33 3.67
N ASP A 648 -20.06 34.74 4.93
CA ASP A 648 -20.20 36.13 5.34
C ASP A 648 -19.19 37.05 4.63
N VAL A 649 -17.93 36.63 4.50
CA VAL A 649 -16.91 37.38 3.74
C VAL A 649 -17.31 37.51 2.27
N LYS A 650 -17.82 36.43 1.66
CA LYS A 650 -18.26 36.46 0.27
C LYS A 650 -19.48 37.35 0.06
N GLU A 651 -20.48 37.29 0.94
CA GLU A 651 -21.69 38.13 0.88
C GLU A 651 -21.37 39.61 1.04
N ASN A 652 -20.31 39.93 1.81
CA ASN A 652 -19.78 41.29 1.95
C ASN A 652 -18.78 41.69 0.84
N ASN A 653 -18.72 40.95 -0.28
CA ASN A 653 -17.78 41.17 -1.41
C ASN A 653 -16.29 41.16 -1.03
N GLY A 654 -15.93 40.53 0.08
CA GLY A 654 -14.55 40.33 0.52
C GLY A 654 -13.88 39.12 -0.15
N LEU A 655 -12.55 39.13 -0.21
CA LEU A 655 -11.76 38.01 -0.68
C LEU A 655 -11.38 37.10 0.50
N ILE A 656 -11.91 35.88 0.53
CA ILE A 656 -11.72 34.89 1.62
C ILE A 656 -10.23 34.70 1.98
N MET A 657 -9.37 34.55 0.97
CA MET A 657 -7.94 34.33 1.18
C MET A 657 -7.22 35.52 1.84
N GLN A 658 -7.74 36.74 1.69
CA GLN A 658 -7.14 37.94 2.28
C GLN A 658 -7.65 38.18 3.70
N GLN A 659 -8.89 37.80 4.00
CA GLN A 659 -9.56 38.14 5.26
C GLN A 659 -9.56 37.01 6.30
N LEU A 660 -9.55 35.74 5.87
CA LEU A 660 -9.65 34.58 6.77
C LEU A 660 -8.46 33.62 6.69
N CYS A 661 -7.84 33.46 5.52
CA CYS A 661 -6.79 32.45 5.35
C CYS A 661 -5.39 32.98 5.67
N GLN A 662 -5.06 33.07 6.96
CA GLN A 662 -3.68 33.22 7.44
C GLN A 662 -3.10 31.85 7.78
N TRP A 663 -2.95 30.98 6.77
CA TRP A 663 -2.37 29.66 6.99
C TRP A 663 -0.93 29.80 7.45
N ARG A 664 -0.55 29.05 8.48
CA ARG A 664 0.86 28.98 8.89
C ARG A 664 1.68 28.43 7.71
N PRO A 665 2.85 29.02 7.41
CA PRO A 665 3.75 28.46 6.41
C PRO A 665 4.03 26.99 6.75
N SER A 666 3.85 26.09 5.79
CA SER A 666 4.03 24.65 5.96
C SER A 666 5.48 24.26 6.33
N ASN A 667 6.44 25.18 6.17
CA ASN A 667 7.85 25.01 6.50
C ASN A 667 8.27 26.06 7.55
N MET A 668 7.94 25.86 8.82
CA MET A 668 8.76 26.47 9.88
C MET A 668 9.93 25.54 10.19
N PRO A 669 11.19 25.96 9.96
CA PRO A 669 12.34 25.20 10.46
C PRO A 669 12.22 25.11 11.99
N ALA A 670 12.34 23.91 12.53
CA ALA A 670 12.45 23.72 13.97
C ALA A 670 13.66 24.52 14.45
N ASN A 671 13.43 25.60 15.20
CA ASN A 671 14.53 26.32 15.85
C ASN A 671 15.24 25.34 16.79
N PRO A 672 16.58 25.27 16.77
CA PRO A 672 17.32 24.56 17.81
C PRO A 672 16.99 25.21 19.15
N ILE A 673 16.57 24.38 20.11
CA ILE A 673 16.39 24.77 21.50
C ILE A 673 17.77 25.29 21.98
N PRO A 674 17.88 26.51 22.54
CA PRO A 674 19.14 27.01 23.08
C PRO A 674 19.58 26.15 24.28
N PRO A 675 20.89 26.11 24.59
CA PRO A 675 21.53 25.16 25.49
C PRO A 675 20.97 25.14 26.92
#